data_AF-A0A2E1MLW5-F1
#
_entry.id   AF-A0A2E1MLW5-F1
#
_cell.length_a   1.000
_cell.length_b   1.000
_cell.length_c   1.000
_cell.angle_alpha   90.00
_cell.angle_beta   90.00
_cell.angle_gamma   90.00
#
_symmetry.space_group_name_H-M   'P 1'
#
loop_
_entity.id
_entity.type
_entity.pdbx_description
1 polymer ?
#
loop_
_entity_poly.entity_id
_entity_poly.type
_entity_poly.pdbx_seq_one_letter_code
_entity_poly.pdbx_strand_id
1 'polypeptide(L)'
;MITRERGYALFLGALLIVIILSPMSVNGEESQQCCSQTEFDLFLLGDSDDGFISPFYSDLEQDPVEEIVTSSIGGEVKIGTWEVIWRTEGEYSAEIWNFVIPYELQEAAGFTINATLEVKVGGNTYQGTLSMPELMFTGQGEIQIPVNVGQGTLSEGDVIEITLNVQNLIFSNPGDENTGVKFLWGSEEYNAHMSVKLPLLEIIMNEASVLGNLAYFPVLIKSGFEDRMWSGSEGKAKVQNLEISDSPIAILREEGVEVTFVWEIPDNLNGEIRFDFELVPQPGLILELNKTHDITIGGGDGQNDWYPENEPLRTGGAELDINVDAIFKGNLVERQVSIEFDGSMSQWIRWGLDNIGNNTLDSNSWWKNLNEYSNSIKSSEKHNGKVDDSEILALQNHLIGSKSDLKSFFANGLFLEIESIIGVDPVELGPTTIDINMGKSRAFSSEEIIITIESSYRVEEGQRQLLVENFVRPSAEKYWTEISLLIGMKTNMLTGLGDIYADEMNYELRRWIIMEVITVEDKDIDSDTEFRIEFVPPNSFLFSPLVSAMMSVLALSISLMIGLALTKRRARVPTMITILVLGSLAFSIYWMGLPMQIVLGIVSTSILLVFPISLVSPSSGTIEKISKKIGGPHVKCPSCGKSNLVQSNVRPLRMPCSECNSILRIEA
;
A
#
# COMPACT_ATOMS: atom_id res chain seq x y z
N MET A 1 25.35 -77.98 -14.89
CA MET A 1 24.76 -76.83 -14.15
C MET A 1 25.05 -75.48 -14.80
N ILE A 2 26.19 -75.27 -15.47
CA ILE A 2 26.60 -73.96 -16.04
C ILE A 2 25.86 -73.56 -17.34
N THR A 3 25.18 -74.48 -18.03
CA THR A 3 24.44 -74.17 -19.27
C THR A 3 23.00 -73.69 -19.06
N ARG A 4 22.41 -73.90 -17.86
CA ARG A 4 21.02 -73.51 -17.59
C ARG A 4 20.89 -72.04 -17.15
N GLU A 5 21.90 -71.51 -16.46
CA GLU A 5 21.89 -70.12 -15.96
C GLU A 5 22.14 -69.09 -17.08
N ARG A 6 22.92 -69.44 -18.11
CA ARG A 6 23.13 -68.56 -19.28
C ARG A 6 21.86 -68.35 -20.12
N GLY A 7 20.97 -69.32 -20.15
CA GLY A 7 19.68 -69.21 -20.85
C GLY A 7 18.73 -68.22 -20.18
N TYR A 8 18.68 -68.21 -18.84
CA TYR A 8 17.86 -67.26 -18.09
C TYR A 8 18.40 -65.83 -18.18
N ALA A 9 19.72 -65.64 -18.15
CA ALA A 9 20.32 -64.31 -18.29
C ALA A 9 20.09 -63.69 -19.68
N LEU A 10 20.17 -64.50 -20.75
CA LEU A 10 19.86 -64.04 -22.11
C LEU A 10 18.36 -63.75 -22.29
N PHE A 11 17.48 -64.53 -21.67
CA PHE A 11 16.04 -64.29 -21.73
C PHE A 11 15.65 -63.02 -20.97
N LEU A 12 16.24 -62.78 -19.80
CA LEU A 12 16.02 -61.55 -19.02
C LEU A 12 16.56 -60.32 -19.74
N GLY A 13 17.74 -60.42 -20.38
CA GLY A 13 18.30 -59.35 -21.20
C GLY A 13 17.45 -59.03 -22.43
N ALA A 14 16.94 -60.06 -23.12
CA ALA A 14 16.04 -59.87 -24.26
C ALA A 14 14.69 -59.26 -23.84
N LEU A 15 14.15 -59.63 -22.68
CA LEU A 15 12.90 -59.07 -22.17
C LEU A 15 13.05 -57.60 -21.79
N LEU A 16 14.19 -57.22 -21.20
CA LEU A 16 14.51 -55.82 -20.86
C LEU A 16 14.67 -54.95 -22.12
N ILE A 17 15.29 -55.48 -23.17
CA ILE A 17 15.44 -54.78 -24.45
C ILE A 17 14.08 -54.58 -25.14
N VAL A 18 13.16 -55.55 -25.04
CA VAL A 18 11.80 -55.42 -25.60
C VAL A 18 10.96 -54.40 -24.83
N ILE A 19 11.13 -54.28 -23.51
CA ILE A 19 10.44 -53.26 -22.69
C ILE A 19 10.98 -51.85 -23.01
N ILE A 20 12.26 -51.70 -23.32
CA ILE A 20 12.86 -50.41 -23.68
C ILE A 20 12.48 -49.98 -25.12
N LEU A 21 12.20 -50.94 -26.00
CA LEU A 21 11.88 -50.69 -27.42
C LEU A 21 10.38 -50.74 -27.75
N SER A 22 9.50 -51.02 -26.78
CA SER A 22 8.06 -50.91 -27.01
C SER A 22 7.67 -49.44 -27.12
N PRO A 23 7.11 -48.99 -28.26
CA PRO A 23 6.62 -47.62 -28.37
C PRO A 23 5.50 -47.44 -27.35
N MET A 24 5.72 -46.54 -26.40
CA MET A 24 4.64 -46.08 -25.54
C MET A 24 3.68 -45.34 -26.45
N SER A 25 2.51 -45.93 -26.70
CA SER A 25 1.39 -45.18 -27.27
C SER A 25 0.94 -44.25 -26.16
N VAL A 26 1.43 -43.01 -26.19
CA VAL A 26 0.77 -41.90 -25.52
C VAL A 26 -0.47 -41.65 -26.35
N ASN A 27 -1.61 -42.17 -25.89
CA ASN A 27 -2.88 -41.65 -26.35
C ASN A 27 -2.96 -40.23 -25.79
N GLY A 28 -2.74 -39.24 -26.64
CA GLY A 28 -3.18 -37.88 -26.36
C GLY A 28 -4.70 -37.91 -26.27
N GLU A 29 -5.23 -37.75 -25.07
CA GLU A 29 -6.63 -37.37 -24.91
C GLU A 29 -6.74 -35.90 -25.31
N GLU A 30 -7.32 -35.66 -26.49
CA GLU A 30 -7.95 -34.39 -26.81
C GLU A 30 -9.14 -34.18 -25.86
N SER A 31 -8.93 -33.36 -24.81
CA SER A 31 -9.90 -32.41 -24.22
C SER A 31 -9.27 -31.80 -22.96
N GLN A 32 -8.44 -30.77 -23.15
CA GLN A 32 -7.80 -29.99 -22.07
C GLN A 32 -8.81 -29.00 -21.46
N GLN A 33 -9.67 -29.52 -20.60
CA GLN A 33 -10.59 -28.75 -19.78
C GLN A 33 -10.47 -29.29 -18.35
N CYS A 34 -9.93 -28.50 -17.43
CA CYS A 34 -9.91 -28.87 -16.02
C CYS A 34 -11.07 -28.23 -15.27
N CYS A 35 -11.39 -28.89 -14.15
CA CYS A 35 -11.86 -28.26 -12.93
C CYS A 35 -13.39 -28.18 -12.78
N SER A 36 -14.13 -29.08 -13.43
CA SER A 36 -15.54 -29.27 -13.12
C SER A 36 -15.71 -29.84 -11.71
N GLN A 37 -16.11 -28.96 -10.78
CA GLN A 37 -16.53 -29.24 -9.39
C GLN A 37 -15.41 -29.63 -8.41
N THR A 38 -14.55 -28.66 -8.07
CA THR A 38 -13.66 -28.74 -6.90
C THR A 38 -14.40 -28.32 -5.62
N GLU A 39 -14.02 -28.90 -4.48
CA GLU A 39 -14.45 -28.40 -3.17
C GLU A 39 -13.69 -27.11 -2.87
N PHE A 40 -14.38 -26.07 -2.41
CA PHE A 40 -13.79 -24.78 -2.07
C PHE A 40 -14.64 -24.07 -1.03
N ASP A 41 -14.04 -23.10 -0.34
CA ASP A 41 -14.70 -22.31 0.68
C ASP A 41 -15.27 -21.02 0.09
N LEU A 42 -16.49 -20.72 0.51
CA LEU A 42 -17.18 -19.47 0.25
C LEU A 42 -17.13 -18.63 1.53
N PHE A 43 -16.31 -17.57 1.52
CA PHE A 43 -16.09 -16.68 2.66
C PHE A 43 -17.24 -15.71 2.86
N LEU A 44 -17.60 -15.49 4.13
CA LEU A 44 -18.64 -14.56 4.54
C LEU A 44 -18.05 -13.16 4.76
N LEU A 45 -18.62 -12.16 4.11
CA LEU A 45 -18.15 -10.76 4.10
C LEU A 45 -19.33 -9.80 4.28
N GLY A 46 -19.04 -8.53 4.62
CA GLY A 46 -20.05 -7.50 4.82
C GLY A 46 -20.81 -7.59 6.15
N ASP A 47 -21.64 -6.60 6.42
CA ASP A 47 -22.42 -6.50 7.66
C ASP A 47 -23.57 -7.53 7.71
N SER A 48 -24.13 -7.77 8.90
CA SER A 48 -25.21 -8.77 9.11
C SER A 48 -26.48 -8.55 8.29
N ASP A 49 -26.73 -7.30 7.87
CA ASP A 49 -27.90 -6.92 7.06
C ASP A 49 -27.59 -6.73 5.56
N ASP A 50 -26.32 -6.67 5.17
CA ASP A 50 -25.86 -6.48 3.78
C ASP A 50 -24.64 -7.40 3.51
N GLY A 51 -24.81 -8.67 3.84
CA GLY A 51 -23.76 -9.67 3.74
C GLY A 51 -23.64 -10.21 2.32
N PHE A 52 -22.41 -10.43 1.87
CA PHE A 52 -22.13 -11.08 0.60
C PHE A 52 -21.11 -12.22 0.78
N ILE A 53 -21.01 -13.07 -0.25
CA ILE A 53 -20.14 -14.24 -0.24
C ILE A 53 -19.13 -14.15 -1.36
N SER A 54 -17.87 -14.50 -1.08
CA SER A 54 -16.80 -14.55 -2.08
C SER A 54 -15.97 -15.85 -1.99
N PRO A 55 -15.54 -16.44 -3.13
CA PRO A 55 -14.59 -17.55 -3.13
C PRO A 55 -13.12 -17.09 -2.95
N PHE A 56 -12.86 -15.78 -2.89
CA PHE A 56 -11.51 -15.22 -2.89
C PHE A 56 -11.01 -14.94 -1.48
N TYR A 57 -9.86 -15.51 -1.13
CA TYR A 57 -9.24 -15.25 0.18
C TYR A 57 -8.76 -13.81 0.31
N SER A 58 -8.38 -13.16 -0.81
CA SER A 58 -7.94 -11.76 -0.85
C SER A 58 -9.01 -10.74 -0.44
N ASP A 59 -10.27 -11.15 -0.38
CA ASP A 59 -11.38 -10.28 0.01
C ASP A 59 -11.53 -10.17 1.55
N LEU A 60 -10.80 -10.99 2.31
CA LEU A 60 -10.79 -10.91 3.77
C LEU A 60 -10.04 -9.65 4.23
N GLU A 61 -10.66 -8.92 5.16
CA GLU A 61 -10.10 -7.69 5.71
C GLU A 61 -9.18 -7.96 6.91
N GLN A 62 -8.53 -6.91 7.41
CA GLN A 62 -7.74 -6.99 8.63
C GLN A 62 -8.61 -7.08 9.89
N ASP A 63 -9.72 -6.33 9.93
CA ASP A 63 -10.62 -6.25 11.08
C ASP A 63 -11.88 -7.09 10.83
N PRO A 64 -12.35 -7.90 11.79
CA PRO A 64 -13.55 -8.71 11.62
C PRO A 64 -14.83 -7.88 11.80
N VAL A 65 -15.89 -8.31 11.14
CA VAL A 65 -17.27 -7.92 11.46
C VAL A 65 -17.72 -8.70 12.69
N GLU A 66 -18.38 -8.02 13.64
CA GLU A 66 -18.87 -8.63 14.88
C GLU A 66 -20.38 -8.43 15.09
N GLU A 67 -21.08 -9.52 15.45
CA GLU A 67 -22.48 -9.46 15.86
C GLU A 67 -22.65 -10.12 17.23
N ILE A 68 -23.25 -9.40 18.18
CA ILE A 68 -23.35 -9.84 19.58
C ILE A 68 -24.75 -10.36 19.88
N VAL A 69 -24.84 -11.62 20.29
CA VAL A 69 -26.08 -12.23 20.75
C VAL A 69 -26.08 -12.36 22.26
N THR A 70 -27.05 -11.71 22.90
CA THR A 70 -27.34 -11.87 24.33
C THR A 70 -28.39 -12.96 24.55
N SER A 71 -28.66 -13.34 25.80
CA SER A 71 -29.49 -14.51 26.11
C SER A 71 -30.89 -14.40 25.49
N SER A 72 -31.23 -15.30 24.58
CA SER A 72 -32.53 -15.38 23.93
C SER A 72 -33.27 -16.64 24.39
N ILE A 73 -34.25 -16.46 25.29
CA ILE A 73 -35.15 -17.55 25.72
C ILE A 73 -36.48 -17.38 24.98
N GLY A 74 -36.63 -18.08 23.86
CA GLY A 74 -37.90 -18.20 23.14
C GLY A 74 -38.15 -17.20 21.99
N GLY A 75 -37.10 -16.65 21.38
CA GLY A 75 -37.17 -15.83 20.17
C GLY A 75 -36.02 -16.13 19.22
N GLU A 76 -36.30 -16.15 17.91
CA GLU A 76 -35.31 -16.35 16.86
C GLU A 76 -34.55 -15.04 16.58
N VAL A 77 -33.23 -15.09 16.62
CA VAL A 77 -32.32 -13.98 16.30
C VAL A 77 -31.57 -14.33 15.03
N LYS A 78 -31.72 -13.50 14.00
CA LYS A 78 -30.92 -13.60 12.75
C LYS A 78 -29.52 -13.05 13.02
N ILE A 79 -28.49 -13.83 12.71
CA ILE A 79 -27.08 -13.41 12.87
C ILE A 79 -26.59 -12.69 11.63
N GLY A 80 -26.96 -13.21 10.47
CA GLY A 80 -26.60 -12.64 9.18
C GLY A 80 -27.25 -13.39 8.03
N THR A 81 -27.36 -12.69 6.91
CA THR A 81 -27.73 -13.25 5.61
C THR A 81 -26.63 -12.85 4.64
N TRP A 82 -26.04 -13.83 3.95
CA TRP A 82 -25.01 -13.61 2.96
C TRP A 82 -25.45 -14.17 1.62
N GLU A 83 -25.29 -13.39 0.55
CA GLU A 83 -25.70 -13.82 -0.78
C GLU A 83 -24.64 -13.57 -1.87
N VAL A 84 -24.73 -14.36 -2.94
CA VAL A 84 -23.97 -14.14 -4.17
C VAL A 84 -24.81 -14.57 -5.39
N ILE A 85 -24.77 -13.76 -6.44
CA ILE A 85 -25.37 -14.11 -7.74
C ILE A 85 -24.39 -14.99 -8.48
N TRP A 86 -24.79 -16.24 -8.73
CA TRP A 86 -24.01 -17.19 -9.51
C TRP A 86 -24.18 -16.95 -11.00
N ARG A 87 -23.08 -16.78 -11.72
CA ARG A 87 -23.10 -16.49 -13.17
C ARG A 87 -22.52 -17.61 -14.03
N THR A 88 -22.23 -18.77 -13.44
CA THR A 88 -21.72 -19.93 -14.18
C THR A 88 -22.76 -21.02 -14.23
N GLU A 89 -23.10 -21.48 -15.43
CA GLU A 89 -23.98 -22.62 -15.61
C GLU A 89 -23.27 -23.93 -15.26
N GLY A 90 -23.99 -24.83 -14.59
CA GLY A 90 -23.46 -26.17 -14.35
C GLY A 90 -24.31 -27.00 -13.40
N GLU A 91 -23.98 -28.27 -13.27
CA GLU A 91 -24.63 -29.17 -12.31
C GLU A 91 -23.86 -29.16 -10.98
N TYR A 92 -24.51 -29.56 -9.89
CA TYR A 92 -23.87 -29.83 -8.61
C TYR A 92 -24.37 -31.16 -8.02
N SER A 93 -23.47 -31.92 -7.39
CA SER A 93 -23.76 -33.24 -6.82
C SER A 93 -24.29 -33.16 -5.39
N ALA A 94 -25.05 -34.18 -4.98
CA ALA A 94 -25.49 -34.29 -3.60
C ALA A 94 -24.29 -34.52 -2.65
N GLU A 95 -24.10 -33.64 -1.68
CA GLU A 95 -22.94 -33.64 -0.77
C GLU A 95 -23.28 -32.96 0.57
N ILE A 96 -22.41 -33.11 1.56
CA ILE A 96 -22.54 -32.42 2.85
C ILE A 96 -21.67 -31.19 2.80
N TRP A 97 -22.29 -30.01 2.86
CA TRP A 97 -21.57 -28.74 2.96
C TRP A 97 -21.39 -28.37 4.43
N ASN A 98 -20.21 -27.88 4.78
CA ASN A 98 -19.86 -27.54 6.15
C ASN A 98 -19.80 -26.02 6.30
N PHE A 99 -20.64 -25.48 7.17
CA PHE A 99 -20.59 -24.07 7.55
C PHE A 99 -19.77 -23.91 8.82
N VAL A 100 -18.80 -22.99 8.82
CA VAL A 100 -17.93 -22.69 9.95
C VAL A 100 -18.04 -21.21 10.28
N ILE A 101 -18.32 -20.89 11.55
CA ILE A 101 -18.30 -19.51 12.05
C ILE A 101 -17.55 -19.41 13.39
N PRO A 102 -16.49 -18.59 13.46
CA PRO A 102 -15.82 -18.28 14.72
C PRO A 102 -16.72 -17.52 15.69
N TYR A 103 -16.50 -17.72 16.99
CA TYR A 103 -17.18 -17.00 18.05
C TYR A 103 -16.24 -16.63 19.20
N GLU A 104 -16.58 -15.56 19.94
CA GLU A 104 -15.94 -15.16 21.18
C GLU A 104 -16.99 -15.04 22.31
N LEU A 105 -16.74 -15.72 23.43
CA LEU A 105 -17.62 -15.69 24.59
C LEU A 105 -17.25 -14.55 25.56
N GLN A 106 -18.19 -13.67 25.86
CA GLN A 106 -18.04 -12.59 26.83
C GLN A 106 -18.70 -12.92 28.17
N GLU A 107 -17.91 -12.79 29.26
CA GLU A 107 -18.37 -12.81 30.65
C GLU A 107 -19.23 -14.02 31.07
N ALA A 108 -19.02 -15.20 30.48
CA ALA A 108 -19.66 -16.46 30.91
C ALA A 108 -18.66 -17.62 30.98
N ALA A 109 -18.97 -18.64 31.79
CA ALA A 109 -18.16 -19.87 31.88
C ALA A 109 -18.41 -20.84 30.72
N GLY A 110 -19.46 -20.61 29.94
CA GLY A 110 -19.83 -21.39 28.76
C GLY A 110 -21.23 -21.04 28.28
N PHE A 111 -21.65 -21.62 27.16
CA PHE A 111 -23.02 -21.48 26.65
C PHE A 111 -23.49 -22.73 25.93
N THR A 112 -24.81 -22.84 25.76
CA THR A 112 -25.48 -23.82 24.90
C THR A 112 -26.28 -23.06 23.86
N ILE A 113 -26.20 -23.51 22.61
CA ILE A 113 -26.80 -22.85 21.46
C ILE A 113 -27.64 -23.85 20.66
N ASN A 114 -28.81 -23.39 20.23
CA ASN A 114 -29.61 -24.04 19.20
C ASN A 114 -29.70 -23.11 18.00
N ALA A 115 -29.06 -23.49 16.89
CA ALA A 115 -28.99 -22.69 15.68
C ALA A 115 -29.51 -23.48 14.47
N THR A 116 -30.12 -22.77 13.53
CA THR A 116 -30.56 -23.29 12.23
C THR A 116 -29.86 -22.49 11.15
N LEU A 117 -29.26 -23.19 10.20
CA LEU A 117 -28.66 -22.63 9.01
C LEU A 117 -29.55 -22.96 7.82
N GLU A 118 -30.01 -21.95 7.10
CA GLU A 118 -30.73 -22.09 5.85
C GLU A 118 -29.80 -21.77 4.68
N VAL A 119 -29.77 -22.64 3.68
CA VAL A 119 -28.93 -22.50 2.49
C VAL A 119 -29.83 -22.62 1.26
N LYS A 120 -29.94 -21.53 0.50
CA LYS A 120 -30.65 -21.52 -0.78
C LYS A 120 -29.64 -21.62 -1.91
N VAL A 121 -29.89 -22.52 -2.85
CA VAL A 121 -29.07 -22.72 -4.05
C VAL A 121 -30.02 -22.64 -5.23
N GLY A 122 -30.06 -21.47 -5.88
CA GLY A 122 -31.04 -21.16 -6.91
C GLY A 122 -32.48 -21.31 -6.38
N GLY A 123 -33.27 -22.19 -6.99
CA GLY A 123 -34.65 -22.45 -6.58
C GLY A 123 -34.82 -23.43 -5.40
N ASN A 124 -33.75 -24.04 -4.88
CA ASN A 124 -33.81 -25.07 -3.84
C ASN A 124 -33.39 -24.52 -2.47
N THR A 125 -34.02 -25.01 -1.40
CA THR A 125 -33.68 -24.64 -0.01
C THR A 125 -33.31 -25.87 0.80
N TYR A 126 -32.18 -25.81 1.48
CA TYR A 126 -31.64 -26.84 2.37
C TYR A 126 -31.46 -26.25 3.77
N GLN A 127 -31.53 -27.10 4.80
CA GLN A 127 -31.39 -26.66 6.18
C GLN A 127 -30.48 -27.60 6.97
N GLY A 128 -29.57 -27.02 7.75
CA GLY A 128 -28.77 -27.68 8.77
C GLY A 128 -29.18 -27.17 10.16
N THR A 129 -29.13 -28.04 11.16
CA THR A 129 -29.46 -27.65 12.54
C THR A 129 -28.37 -28.10 13.47
N LEU A 130 -27.96 -27.20 14.36
CA LEU A 130 -27.06 -27.51 15.46
C LEU A 130 -27.86 -27.47 16.77
N SER A 131 -28.09 -28.66 17.34
CA SER A 131 -28.72 -28.81 18.65
C SER A 131 -27.72 -29.45 19.61
N MET A 132 -26.88 -28.65 20.26
CA MET A 132 -25.80 -29.16 21.11
C MET A 132 -26.24 -29.19 22.58
N PRO A 133 -26.30 -30.37 23.24
CA PRO A 133 -26.47 -30.45 24.69
C PRO A 133 -25.14 -30.25 25.45
N GLU A 134 -24.00 -30.20 24.75
CA GLU A 134 -22.67 -30.01 25.35
C GLU A 134 -22.35 -28.52 25.56
N LEU A 135 -21.71 -28.24 26.70
CA LEU A 135 -21.29 -26.92 27.13
C LEU A 135 -20.10 -26.46 26.27
N MET A 136 -20.26 -25.38 25.51
CA MET A 136 -19.14 -24.74 24.83
C MET A 136 -18.27 -24.00 25.87
N PHE A 137 -16.97 -24.24 25.87
CA PHE A 137 -16.05 -23.70 26.89
C PHE A 137 -15.57 -22.27 26.59
N THR A 138 -15.06 -21.60 27.62
CA THR A 138 -14.67 -20.17 27.64
C THR A 138 -13.59 -19.79 26.62
N GLY A 139 -13.71 -18.59 26.05
CA GLY A 139 -12.72 -17.99 25.14
C GLY A 139 -13.25 -17.87 23.72
N GLN A 140 -12.38 -18.14 22.75
CA GLN A 140 -12.69 -18.21 21.32
C GLN A 140 -12.87 -19.66 20.88
N GLY A 141 -13.70 -19.89 19.88
CA GLY A 141 -13.90 -21.20 19.26
C GLY A 141 -14.64 -21.11 17.92
N GLU A 142 -14.97 -22.25 17.33
CA GLU A 142 -15.67 -22.33 16.05
C GLU A 142 -16.94 -23.16 16.19
N ILE A 143 -18.00 -22.75 15.49
CA ILE A 143 -19.25 -23.49 15.35
C ILE A 143 -19.29 -24.10 13.95
N GLN A 144 -19.49 -25.42 13.88
CA GLN A 144 -19.60 -26.16 12.63
C GLN A 144 -21.02 -26.72 12.45
N ILE A 145 -21.68 -26.39 11.33
CA ILE A 145 -23.04 -26.85 11.01
C ILE A 145 -23.02 -27.58 9.66
N PRO A 146 -23.19 -28.91 9.64
CA PRO A 146 -23.29 -29.67 8.40
C PRO A 146 -24.68 -29.53 7.77
N VAL A 147 -24.75 -29.31 6.45
CA VAL A 147 -25.97 -29.21 5.65
C VAL A 147 -25.97 -30.29 4.56
N ASN A 148 -27.02 -31.12 4.52
CA ASN A 148 -27.18 -32.11 3.45
C ASN A 148 -27.77 -31.43 2.20
N VAL A 149 -26.92 -31.17 1.21
CA VAL A 149 -27.31 -30.56 -0.06
C VAL A 149 -27.59 -31.66 -1.09
N GLY A 150 -28.72 -31.55 -1.78
CA GLY A 150 -29.12 -32.49 -2.84
C GLY A 150 -28.39 -32.24 -4.16
N GLN A 151 -28.66 -33.04 -5.18
CA GLN A 151 -28.18 -32.76 -6.54
C GLN A 151 -29.09 -31.72 -7.23
N GLY A 152 -28.53 -30.88 -8.10
CA GLY A 152 -29.28 -29.88 -8.84
C GLY A 152 -28.48 -29.23 -9.97
N THR A 153 -29.04 -28.16 -10.54
CA THR A 153 -28.45 -27.38 -11.64
C THR A 153 -28.49 -25.90 -11.29
N LEU A 154 -27.43 -25.18 -11.61
CA LEU A 154 -27.32 -23.73 -11.53
C LEU A 154 -27.44 -23.12 -12.92
N SER A 155 -28.27 -22.10 -13.03
CA SER A 155 -28.40 -21.23 -14.21
C SER A 155 -27.74 -19.88 -13.96
N GLU A 156 -27.38 -19.18 -15.04
CA GLU A 156 -26.88 -17.81 -14.93
C GLU A 156 -27.91 -16.90 -14.25
N GLY A 157 -27.51 -16.23 -13.18
CA GLY A 157 -28.36 -15.34 -12.38
C GLY A 157 -29.03 -16.01 -11.19
N ASP A 158 -28.81 -17.30 -10.95
CA ASP A 158 -29.27 -17.96 -9.72
C ASP A 158 -28.58 -17.36 -8.49
N VAL A 159 -29.30 -17.29 -7.36
CA VAL A 159 -28.75 -16.76 -6.11
C VAL A 159 -28.38 -17.91 -5.18
N ILE A 160 -27.20 -17.81 -4.59
CA ILE A 160 -26.80 -18.62 -3.44
C ILE A 160 -26.93 -17.74 -2.20
N GLU A 161 -27.74 -18.16 -1.24
CA GLU A 161 -28.03 -17.40 -0.02
C GLU A 161 -27.80 -18.30 1.20
N ILE A 162 -27.07 -17.80 2.19
CA ILE A 162 -26.82 -18.47 3.47
C ILE A 162 -27.40 -17.59 4.58
N THR A 163 -28.30 -18.12 5.39
CA THR A 163 -28.89 -17.41 6.54
C THR A 163 -28.68 -18.21 7.82
N LEU A 164 -28.04 -17.59 8.81
CA LEU A 164 -27.83 -18.20 10.13
C LEU A 164 -28.80 -17.60 11.16
N ASN A 165 -29.61 -18.46 11.78
CA ASN A 165 -30.57 -18.08 12.82
C ASN A 165 -30.28 -18.82 14.14
N VAL A 166 -30.32 -18.09 15.25
CA VAL A 166 -30.19 -18.63 16.60
C VAL A 166 -31.55 -18.66 17.29
N GLN A 167 -32.03 -19.85 17.62
CA GLN A 167 -33.35 -20.07 18.22
C GLN A 167 -33.34 -20.01 19.75
N ASN A 168 -32.26 -20.47 20.37
CA ASN A 168 -32.11 -20.48 21.82
C ASN A 168 -30.63 -20.37 22.19
N LEU A 169 -30.32 -19.46 23.10
CA LEU A 169 -28.98 -19.25 23.61
C LEU A 169 -29.01 -19.10 25.12
N ILE A 170 -28.37 -20.04 25.82
CA ILE A 170 -28.36 -20.12 27.29
C ILE A 170 -26.93 -20.16 27.79
N PHE A 171 -26.57 -19.20 28.66
CA PHE A 171 -25.27 -19.13 29.31
C PHE A 171 -25.20 -19.97 30.58
N SER A 172 -24.05 -20.57 30.82
CA SER A 172 -23.69 -21.21 32.08
C SER A 172 -22.83 -20.28 32.93
N ASN A 173 -23.31 -20.00 34.15
CA ASN A 173 -22.69 -19.02 35.06
C ASN A 173 -22.44 -17.66 34.39
N PRO A 174 -23.50 -16.99 33.90
CA PRO A 174 -23.38 -15.65 33.32
C PRO A 174 -22.83 -14.67 34.35
N GLY A 175 -22.03 -13.71 33.89
CA GLY A 175 -21.56 -12.57 34.65
C GLY A 175 -22.66 -11.52 34.83
N ASP A 176 -22.28 -10.25 34.71
CA ASP A 176 -23.20 -9.10 34.83
C ASP A 176 -23.60 -8.59 33.42
N GLU A 177 -23.67 -7.27 33.22
CA GLU A 177 -24.41 -6.60 32.13
C GLU A 177 -23.90 -6.85 30.69
N ASN A 178 -22.72 -7.48 30.48
CA ASN A 178 -22.12 -7.70 29.15
C ASN A 178 -22.02 -9.18 28.75
N THR A 179 -22.86 -10.06 29.30
CA THR A 179 -22.83 -11.48 28.91
C THR A 179 -23.38 -11.67 27.49
N GLY A 180 -22.53 -12.12 26.56
CA GLY A 180 -22.86 -12.25 25.14
C GLY A 180 -21.96 -13.25 24.41
N VAL A 181 -22.44 -13.77 23.27
CA VAL A 181 -21.60 -14.48 22.29
C VAL A 181 -21.43 -13.55 21.09
N LYS A 182 -20.19 -13.21 20.75
CA LYS A 182 -19.85 -12.50 19.53
C LYS A 182 -19.62 -13.51 18.42
N PHE A 183 -20.29 -13.37 17.30
CA PHE A 183 -19.96 -14.07 16.06
C PHE A 183 -19.05 -13.17 15.23
N LEU A 184 -17.98 -13.75 14.68
CA LEU A 184 -16.91 -13.01 14.01
C LEU A 184 -16.73 -13.57 12.59
N TRP A 185 -16.65 -12.69 11.59
CA TRP A 185 -16.38 -13.07 10.19
C TRP A 185 -15.67 -11.95 9.43
N GLY A 186 -15.27 -12.23 8.19
CA GLY A 186 -14.78 -11.23 7.24
C GLY A 186 -13.30 -10.85 7.37
N SER A 187 -12.54 -11.48 8.27
CA SER A 187 -11.10 -11.25 8.38
C SER A 187 -10.26 -12.52 8.26
N GLU A 188 -8.97 -12.35 7.98
CA GLU A 188 -8.02 -13.48 7.88
C GLU A 188 -7.91 -14.28 9.19
N GLU A 189 -8.02 -13.61 10.35
CA GLU A 189 -7.98 -14.28 11.66
C GLU A 189 -9.31 -14.99 12.00
N TYR A 190 -10.44 -14.42 11.56
CA TYR A 190 -11.78 -14.96 11.81
C TYR A 190 -12.49 -15.29 10.49
N ASN A 191 -12.02 -16.34 9.84
CA ASN A 191 -12.47 -16.75 8.51
C ASN A 191 -13.76 -17.60 8.54
N ALA A 192 -14.92 -16.96 8.73
CA ALA A 192 -16.19 -17.67 8.57
C ALA A 192 -16.42 -18.03 7.09
N HIS A 193 -16.79 -19.28 6.83
CA HIS A 193 -16.95 -19.80 5.47
C HIS A 193 -17.95 -20.95 5.38
N MET A 194 -18.36 -21.25 4.15
CA MET A 194 -19.07 -22.47 3.81
C MET A 194 -18.27 -23.28 2.79
N SER A 195 -17.89 -24.52 3.14
CA SER A 195 -17.25 -25.44 2.19
C SER A 195 -18.31 -26.02 1.26
N VAL A 196 -18.20 -25.69 -0.03
CA VAL A 196 -19.15 -26.05 -1.07
C VAL A 196 -18.46 -26.79 -2.21
N LYS A 197 -19.27 -27.42 -3.07
CA LYS A 197 -18.79 -28.06 -4.30
C LYS A 197 -19.68 -27.67 -5.45
N LEU A 198 -19.28 -26.60 -6.13
CA LEU A 198 -20.02 -25.93 -7.18
C LEU A 198 -19.13 -25.73 -8.42
N PRO A 199 -19.71 -25.51 -9.61
CA PRO A 199 -18.95 -25.09 -10.78
C PRO A 199 -18.40 -23.67 -10.58
N LEU A 200 -17.09 -23.55 -10.31
CA LEU A 200 -16.43 -22.27 -10.05
C LEU A 200 -15.89 -21.60 -11.33
N LEU A 201 -15.15 -22.37 -12.14
CA LEU A 201 -14.49 -21.88 -13.34
C LEU A 201 -14.11 -23.01 -14.30
N GLU A 202 -13.77 -22.64 -15.53
CA GLU A 202 -13.19 -23.48 -16.56
C GLU A 202 -11.91 -22.83 -17.10
N ILE A 203 -10.80 -23.59 -17.14
CA ILE A 203 -9.52 -23.10 -17.70
C ILE A 203 -9.26 -23.80 -19.03
N ILE A 204 -8.98 -22.99 -20.05
CA ILE A 204 -8.63 -23.43 -21.40
C ILE A 204 -7.25 -22.87 -21.76
N MET A 205 -6.28 -23.75 -22.01
CA MET A 205 -4.96 -23.35 -22.53
C MET A 205 -5.00 -23.35 -24.06
N ASN A 206 -4.90 -22.17 -24.66
CA ASN A 206 -4.85 -21.97 -26.11
C ASN A 206 -3.48 -22.40 -26.67
N GLU A 207 -3.30 -22.43 -27.99
CA GLU A 207 -1.97 -22.71 -28.56
C GLU A 207 -1.00 -21.56 -28.31
N ALA A 208 0.27 -21.90 -28.09
CA ALA A 208 1.33 -20.93 -27.90
C ALA A 208 1.71 -20.26 -29.23
N SER A 209 2.08 -18.99 -29.19
CA SER A 209 2.60 -18.25 -30.35
C SER A 209 4.05 -17.87 -30.14
N VAL A 210 4.81 -17.70 -31.23
CA VAL A 210 6.26 -17.46 -31.16
C VAL A 210 6.61 -16.27 -32.03
N LEU A 211 7.20 -15.23 -31.42
CA LEU A 211 7.74 -14.07 -32.12
C LEU A 211 9.20 -13.89 -31.76
N GLY A 212 10.10 -13.96 -32.74
CA GLY A 212 11.54 -13.89 -32.49
C GLY A 212 11.99 -15.03 -31.57
N ASN A 213 12.43 -14.69 -30.35
CA ASN A 213 12.79 -15.63 -29.28
C ASN A 213 11.84 -15.56 -28.07
N LEU A 214 10.63 -15.02 -28.24
CA LEU A 214 9.57 -15.01 -27.23
C LEU A 214 8.51 -16.04 -27.58
N ALA A 215 8.07 -16.78 -26.57
CA ALA A 215 6.86 -17.60 -26.61
C ALA A 215 5.76 -16.96 -25.76
N TYR A 216 4.55 -16.91 -26.30
CA TYR A 216 3.36 -16.41 -25.63
C TYR A 216 2.42 -17.59 -25.34
N PHE A 217 2.01 -17.73 -24.08
CA PHE A 217 1.13 -18.81 -23.61
C PHE A 217 -0.20 -18.24 -23.11
N PRO A 218 -1.21 -18.11 -24.00
CA PRO A 218 -2.54 -17.63 -23.63
C PRO A 218 -3.35 -18.69 -22.88
N VAL A 219 -3.91 -18.28 -21.74
CA VAL A 219 -4.78 -19.09 -20.86
C VAL A 219 -6.11 -18.35 -20.68
N LEU A 220 -7.21 -18.93 -21.17
CA LEU A 220 -8.55 -18.39 -20.97
C LEU A 220 -9.17 -18.99 -19.72
N ILE A 221 -9.50 -18.13 -18.76
CA ILE A 221 -10.18 -18.48 -17.50
C ILE A 221 -11.63 -18.02 -17.62
N LYS A 222 -12.55 -18.97 -17.82
CA LYS A 222 -13.99 -18.71 -17.85
C LYS A 222 -14.57 -18.84 -16.46
N SER A 223 -15.16 -17.78 -15.94
CA SER A 223 -15.79 -17.80 -14.63
C SER A 223 -16.91 -16.78 -14.53
N GLY A 224 -17.89 -17.07 -13.68
CA GLY A 224 -18.98 -16.15 -13.35
C GLY A 224 -18.53 -14.94 -12.53
N PHE A 225 -17.27 -14.89 -12.11
CA PHE A 225 -16.66 -13.76 -11.40
C PHE A 225 -15.83 -12.85 -12.33
N GLU A 226 -15.97 -12.97 -13.66
CA GLU A 226 -15.31 -12.09 -14.64
C GLU A 226 -13.77 -11.99 -14.43
N ASP A 227 -13.21 -10.77 -14.47
CA ASP A 227 -11.79 -10.50 -14.21
C ASP A 227 -11.37 -10.75 -12.76
N ARG A 228 -12.31 -10.68 -11.81
CA ARG A 228 -12.06 -10.97 -10.39
C ARG A 228 -11.48 -12.37 -10.18
N MET A 229 -11.82 -13.32 -11.05
CA MET A 229 -11.23 -14.67 -10.97
C MET A 229 -9.71 -14.67 -11.12
N TRP A 230 -9.14 -13.75 -11.90
CA TRP A 230 -7.70 -13.56 -11.99
C TRP A 230 -7.19 -12.59 -10.92
N SER A 231 -7.81 -11.41 -10.76
CA SER A 231 -7.30 -10.37 -9.85
C SER A 231 -7.45 -10.70 -8.35
N GLY A 232 -8.36 -11.61 -8.00
CA GLY A 232 -8.56 -12.10 -6.63
C GLY A 232 -7.84 -13.41 -6.32
N SER A 233 -7.02 -13.91 -7.26
CA SER A 233 -6.32 -15.20 -7.15
C SER A 233 -4.81 -15.03 -7.33
N GLU A 234 -4.02 -15.95 -6.77
CA GLU A 234 -2.60 -16.07 -7.11
C GLU A 234 -2.41 -16.96 -8.33
N GLY A 235 -1.91 -16.40 -9.44
CA GLY A 235 -1.60 -17.15 -10.66
C GLY A 235 -0.10 -17.30 -10.90
N LYS A 236 0.34 -18.51 -11.24
CA LYS A 236 1.74 -18.83 -11.57
C LYS A 236 1.81 -19.66 -12.85
N ALA A 237 2.90 -19.48 -13.59
CA ALA A 237 3.19 -20.30 -14.76
C ALA A 237 4.63 -20.78 -14.75
N LYS A 238 4.85 -22.01 -15.24
CA LYS A 238 6.17 -22.62 -15.36
C LYS A 238 6.34 -23.15 -16.78
N VAL A 239 7.53 -22.95 -17.35
CA VAL A 239 7.95 -23.56 -18.60
C VAL A 239 9.10 -24.51 -18.30
N GLN A 240 8.96 -25.78 -18.64
CA GLN A 240 9.99 -26.81 -18.36
C GLN A 240 10.43 -26.84 -16.88
N ASN A 241 9.47 -26.67 -15.95
CA ASN A 241 9.70 -26.53 -14.50
C ASN A 241 10.47 -25.29 -14.05
N LEU A 242 10.65 -24.29 -14.92
CA LEU A 242 11.17 -22.97 -14.56
C LEU A 242 10.01 -21.98 -14.48
N GLU A 243 9.83 -21.33 -13.34
CA GLU A 243 8.79 -20.32 -13.14
C GLU A 243 9.04 -19.09 -14.02
N ILE A 244 7.98 -18.61 -14.68
CA ILE A 244 7.97 -17.34 -15.39
C ILE A 244 7.85 -16.24 -14.33
N SER A 245 8.88 -15.39 -14.24
CA SER A 245 8.91 -14.27 -13.29
C SER A 245 8.11 -13.04 -13.72
N ASP A 246 7.81 -12.95 -15.02
CA ASP A 246 7.14 -11.80 -15.61
C ASP A 246 5.63 -11.90 -15.39
N SER A 247 5.01 -10.78 -15.02
CA SER A 247 3.55 -10.70 -14.86
C SER A 247 2.88 -10.91 -16.22
N PRO A 248 1.81 -11.73 -16.26
CA PRO A 248 1.12 -11.98 -17.51
C PRO A 248 0.24 -10.78 -17.91
N ILE A 249 -0.11 -10.76 -19.19
CA ILE A 249 -1.03 -9.78 -19.74
C ILE A 249 -2.45 -10.31 -19.61
N ALA A 250 -3.31 -9.61 -18.86
CA ALA A 250 -4.71 -9.98 -18.67
C ALA A 250 -5.64 -9.11 -19.53
N ILE A 251 -6.55 -9.74 -20.27
CA ILE A 251 -7.53 -9.08 -21.15
C ILE A 251 -8.91 -9.67 -20.86
N LEU A 252 -9.88 -8.81 -20.52
CA LEU A 252 -11.28 -9.24 -20.35
C LEU A 252 -11.89 -9.63 -21.71
N ARG A 253 -12.56 -10.78 -21.75
CA ARG A 253 -13.30 -11.34 -22.89
C ARG A 253 -14.77 -11.53 -22.49
N GLU A 254 -15.65 -11.75 -23.47
CA GLU A 254 -17.09 -11.96 -23.19
C GLU A 254 -17.36 -13.17 -22.28
N GLU A 255 -16.50 -14.21 -22.32
CA GLU A 255 -16.68 -15.46 -21.59
C GLU A 255 -15.78 -15.59 -20.34
N GLY A 256 -14.99 -14.55 -20.00
CA GLY A 256 -14.02 -14.60 -18.89
C GLY A 256 -12.78 -13.73 -19.11
N VAL A 257 -11.64 -14.10 -18.54
CA VAL A 257 -10.37 -13.35 -18.68
C VAL A 257 -9.32 -14.20 -19.40
N GLU A 258 -8.70 -13.63 -20.43
CA GLU A 258 -7.55 -14.23 -21.11
C GLU A 258 -6.26 -13.68 -20.53
N VAL A 259 -5.44 -14.57 -19.98
CA VAL A 259 -4.18 -14.26 -19.31
C VAL A 259 -3.05 -14.88 -20.11
N THR A 260 -2.14 -14.05 -20.60
CA THR A 260 -1.03 -14.52 -21.45
C THR A 260 0.32 -14.33 -20.77
N PHE A 261 1.03 -15.44 -20.62
CA PHE A 261 2.38 -15.46 -20.08
C PHE A 261 3.41 -15.34 -21.21
N VAL A 262 4.45 -14.54 -20.97
CA VAL A 262 5.55 -14.33 -21.92
C VAL A 262 6.79 -15.01 -21.39
N TRP A 263 7.46 -15.80 -22.24
CA TRP A 263 8.68 -16.52 -21.89
C TRP A 263 9.76 -16.34 -22.95
N GLU A 264 10.98 -16.02 -22.49
CA GLU A 264 12.14 -15.95 -23.37
C GLU A 264 12.73 -17.34 -23.61
N ILE A 265 12.72 -17.77 -24.86
CA ILE A 265 13.24 -19.06 -25.30
C ILE A 265 14.78 -18.99 -25.28
N PRO A 266 15.47 -19.85 -24.50
CA PRO A 266 16.93 -19.90 -24.53
C PRO A 266 17.45 -20.38 -25.89
N ASP A 267 18.62 -19.87 -26.30
CA ASP A 267 19.23 -20.20 -27.59
C ASP A 267 19.34 -21.73 -27.81
N ASN A 268 18.86 -22.22 -28.96
CA ASN A 268 18.87 -23.62 -29.42
C ASN A 268 17.76 -24.55 -28.85
N LEU A 269 16.74 -24.02 -28.20
CA LEU A 269 15.53 -24.79 -27.85
C LEU A 269 14.50 -24.72 -28.99
N ASN A 270 14.35 -25.83 -29.72
CA ASN A 270 13.26 -26.05 -30.68
C ASN A 270 12.60 -27.41 -30.38
N GLY A 271 11.27 -27.48 -30.47
CA GLY A 271 10.49 -28.70 -30.29
C GLY A 271 9.42 -28.59 -29.19
N GLU A 272 9.06 -29.73 -28.61
CA GLU A 272 7.99 -29.83 -27.61
C GLU A 272 8.37 -29.17 -26.28
N ILE A 273 7.62 -28.13 -25.91
CA ILE A 273 7.76 -27.35 -24.68
C ILE A 273 6.54 -27.57 -23.78
N ARG A 274 6.79 -28.03 -22.54
CA ARG A 274 5.74 -28.15 -21.53
C ARG A 274 5.55 -26.81 -20.81
N PHE A 275 4.32 -26.32 -20.85
CA PHE A 275 3.81 -25.19 -20.09
C PHE A 275 2.89 -25.72 -18.99
N ASP A 276 3.12 -25.28 -17.75
CA ASP A 276 2.32 -25.60 -16.57
C ASP A 276 1.71 -24.29 -16.03
N PHE A 277 0.41 -24.27 -15.81
CA PHE A 277 -0.35 -23.16 -15.25
C PHE A 277 -0.94 -23.56 -13.90
N GLU A 278 -0.87 -22.66 -12.92
CA GLU A 278 -1.34 -22.85 -11.56
C GLU A 278 -2.16 -21.61 -11.15
N LEU A 279 -3.38 -21.80 -10.67
CA LEU A 279 -4.24 -20.74 -10.14
C LEU A 279 -4.70 -21.11 -8.73
N VAL A 280 -4.54 -20.18 -7.78
CA VAL A 280 -4.87 -20.36 -6.35
C VAL A 280 -5.78 -19.23 -5.89
N PRO A 281 -7.12 -19.40 -5.97
CA PRO A 281 -8.08 -18.40 -5.47
C PRO A 281 -8.12 -18.30 -3.93
N GLN A 282 -7.76 -19.38 -3.25
CA GLN A 282 -7.79 -19.49 -1.79
C GLN A 282 -6.85 -20.59 -1.28
N PRO A 283 -6.39 -20.50 -0.02
CA PRO A 283 -5.59 -21.55 0.59
C PRO A 283 -6.30 -22.91 0.53
N GLY A 284 -5.63 -23.92 -0.03
CA GLY A 284 -6.17 -25.28 -0.16
C GLY A 284 -6.84 -25.58 -1.50
N LEU A 285 -7.17 -24.57 -2.31
CA LEU A 285 -7.66 -24.74 -3.68
C LEU A 285 -6.55 -24.40 -4.69
N ILE A 286 -5.86 -25.43 -5.21
CA ILE A 286 -4.81 -25.27 -6.22
C ILE A 286 -5.31 -25.91 -7.52
N LEU A 287 -5.48 -25.08 -8.55
CA LEU A 287 -5.94 -25.50 -9.88
C LEU A 287 -4.74 -25.56 -10.82
N GLU A 288 -4.27 -26.77 -11.14
CA GLU A 288 -3.11 -26.98 -12.00
C GLU A 288 -3.52 -27.58 -13.34
N LEU A 289 -3.00 -27.03 -14.43
CA LEU A 289 -3.11 -27.58 -15.77
C LEU A 289 -1.75 -27.58 -16.47
N ASN A 290 -1.56 -28.49 -17.42
CA ASN A 290 -0.39 -28.49 -18.27
C ASN A 290 -0.71 -28.77 -19.73
N LYS A 291 0.07 -28.16 -20.61
CA LYS A 291 0.00 -28.34 -22.07
C LYS A 291 1.39 -28.44 -22.64
N THR A 292 1.56 -29.36 -23.59
CA THR A 292 2.77 -29.44 -24.40
C THR A 292 2.51 -28.71 -25.72
N HIS A 293 3.34 -27.73 -26.03
CA HIS A 293 3.30 -26.94 -27.26
C HIS A 293 4.48 -27.31 -28.15
N ASP A 294 4.29 -27.37 -29.47
CA ASP A 294 5.39 -27.50 -30.42
C ASP A 294 5.86 -26.09 -30.83
N ILE A 295 7.07 -25.71 -30.41
CA ILE A 295 7.60 -24.35 -30.59
C ILE A 295 8.77 -24.35 -31.57
N THR A 296 8.66 -23.54 -32.62
CA THR A 296 9.73 -23.31 -33.59
C THR A 296 10.18 -21.85 -33.61
N ILE A 297 11.45 -21.59 -33.23
CA ILE A 297 12.04 -20.24 -33.24
C ILE A 297 12.05 -19.68 -34.67
N GLY A 298 11.50 -18.46 -34.84
CA GLY A 298 11.50 -17.73 -36.12
C GLY A 298 10.51 -18.25 -37.17
N GLY A 299 9.67 -19.24 -36.82
CA GLY A 299 8.49 -19.59 -37.60
C GLY A 299 7.31 -18.77 -37.11
N GLY A 300 6.90 -17.75 -37.87
CA GLY A 300 5.59 -17.15 -37.67
C GLY A 300 4.55 -18.16 -38.11
N ASP A 301 3.97 -18.92 -37.17
CA ASP A 301 2.74 -19.65 -37.43
C ASP A 301 1.63 -18.60 -37.57
N GLY A 302 1.49 -18.10 -38.81
CA GLY A 302 0.67 -16.96 -39.21
C GLY A 302 -0.84 -17.20 -39.10
N GLN A 303 -1.28 -17.86 -38.03
CA GLN A 303 -2.67 -18.11 -37.73
C GLN A 303 -3.07 -17.66 -36.30
N ASN A 304 -2.13 -17.42 -35.39
CA ASN A 304 -2.38 -16.94 -34.02
C ASN A 304 -1.16 -16.15 -33.47
N ASP A 305 -0.72 -15.07 -34.12
CA ASP A 305 0.30 -14.19 -33.52
C ASP A 305 -0.37 -13.39 -32.38
N TRP A 306 -0.06 -13.74 -31.12
CA TRP A 306 -0.64 -13.06 -29.96
C TRP A 306 -0.10 -11.63 -29.81
N TYR A 307 1.11 -11.36 -30.32
CA TYR A 307 1.65 -10.01 -30.32
C TYR A 307 0.72 -9.08 -31.11
N PRO A 308 0.23 -7.97 -30.52
CA PRO A 308 -0.75 -7.12 -31.19
C PRO A 308 -0.21 -6.56 -32.51
N GLU A 309 -0.87 -6.87 -33.63
CA GLU A 309 -0.54 -6.23 -34.92
C GLU A 309 -0.86 -4.71 -34.92
N ASN A 310 -1.78 -4.29 -34.04
CA ASN A 310 -2.25 -2.92 -33.91
C ASN A 310 -1.86 -2.34 -32.55
N GLU A 311 -1.84 -1.01 -32.48
CA GLU A 311 -1.51 -0.26 -31.26
C GLU A 311 -2.46 -0.64 -30.11
N PRO A 312 -1.94 -1.11 -28.97
CA PRO A 312 -2.76 -1.52 -27.85
C PRO A 312 -3.46 -0.32 -27.23
N LEU A 313 -4.62 -0.57 -26.62
CA LEU A 313 -5.35 0.45 -25.88
C LEU A 313 -4.54 0.89 -24.65
N ARG A 314 -4.63 2.18 -24.33
CA ARG A 314 -3.98 2.77 -23.15
C ARG A 314 -4.86 2.76 -21.91
N THR A 315 -6.14 2.39 -22.06
CA THR A 315 -7.15 2.36 -21.00
C THR A 315 -7.23 0.98 -20.36
N GLY A 316 -7.28 0.88 -19.02
CA GLY A 316 -7.60 -0.39 -18.34
C GLY A 316 -6.72 -0.75 -17.15
N GLY A 317 -6.54 0.14 -16.17
CA GLY A 317 -5.92 -0.21 -14.89
C GLY A 317 -4.41 0.01 -14.82
N ALA A 318 -3.93 1.18 -15.26
CA ALA A 318 -2.55 1.58 -15.03
C ALA A 318 -2.46 2.38 -13.72
N GLU A 319 -1.50 2.00 -12.87
CA GLU A 319 -1.12 2.77 -11.69
C GLU A 319 -0.06 3.80 -12.08
N LEU A 320 -0.09 4.97 -11.43
CA LEU A 320 0.86 6.05 -11.65
C LEU A 320 1.44 6.52 -10.32
N ASP A 321 2.75 6.40 -10.15
CA ASP A 321 3.48 7.01 -9.04
C ASP A 321 4.43 8.10 -9.55
N ILE A 322 4.30 9.29 -8.97
CA ILE A 322 5.13 10.46 -9.27
C ILE A 322 6.00 10.76 -8.05
N ASN A 323 7.30 10.57 -8.19
CA ASN A 323 8.28 10.92 -7.17
C ASN A 323 9.16 12.08 -7.62
N VAL A 324 9.18 13.17 -6.85
CA VAL A 324 9.95 14.38 -7.15
C VAL A 324 10.92 14.70 -6.03
N ASP A 325 12.21 14.55 -6.32
CA ASP A 325 13.31 14.98 -5.46
C ASP A 325 13.91 16.29 -5.98
N ALA A 326 13.82 17.36 -5.17
CA ALA A 326 14.29 18.69 -5.55
C ALA A 326 15.28 19.29 -4.55
N ILE A 327 16.27 20.01 -5.06
CA ILE A 327 17.23 20.80 -4.28
C ILE A 327 17.17 22.26 -4.72
N PHE A 328 16.72 23.12 -3.81
CA PHE A 328 16.66 24.56 -4.02
C PHE A 328 17.90 25.28 -3.51
N LYS A 329 18.70 25.83 -4.44
CA LYS A 329 19.95 26.56 -4.18
C LYS A 329 19.79 28.08 -4.25
N GLY A 330 18.56 28.60 -4.12
CA GLY A 330 18.27 30.04 -4.03
C GLY A 330 17.91 30.67 -5.37
N ASN A 331 18.77 30.53 -6.36
CA ASN A 331 18.51 31.01 -7.74
C ASN A 331 18.53 29.89 -8.78
N LEU A 332 18.57 28.63 -8.31
CA LEU A 332 18.62 27.43 -9.13
C LEU A 332 17.84 26.35 -8.37
N VAL A 333 16.93 25.68 -9.07
CA VAL A 333 16.31 24.44 -8.64
C VAL A 333 16.95 23.32 -9.45
N GLU A 334 17.46 22.31 -8.76
CA GLU A 334 17.81 21.02 -9.34
C GLU A 334 16.69 20.06 -9.00
N ARG A 335 16.19 19.33 -9.99
CA ARG A 335 15.01 18.47 -9.87
C ARG A 335 15.25 17.13 -10.54
N GLN A 336 14.93 16.07 -9.82
CA GLN A 336 14.85 14.71 -10.33
C GLN A 336 13.39 14.28 -10.19
N VAL A 337 12.77 13.93 -11.31
CA VAL A 337 11.38 13.46 -11.38
C VAL A 337 11.42 12.01 -11.85
N SER A 338 10.92 11.09 -11.04
CA SER A 338 10.68 9.70 -11.41
C SER A 338 9.18 9.51 -11.63
N ILE A 339 8.83 8.97 -12.79
CA ILE A 339 7.46 8.71 -13.22
C ILE A 339 7.38 7.20 -13.43
N GLU A 340 6.69 6.53 -12.53
CA GLU A 340 6.59 5.07 -12.45
C GLU A 340 5.16 4.67 -12.81
N PHE A 341 5.00 3.73 -13.73
CA PHE A 341 3.68 3.28 -14.16
C PHE A 341 3.73 1.89 -14.79
N ASP A 342 2.61 1.19 -14.76
CA ASP A 342 2.45 -0.18 -15.23
C ASP A 342 1.19 -0.37 -16.09
N GLY A 343 0.71 -1.62 -16.20
CA GLY A 343 -0.57 -1.94 -16.82
C GLY A 343 -0.64 -1.67 -18.33
N SER A 344 -1.76 -1.09 -18.76
CA SER A 344 -2.00 -0.79 -20.19
C SER A 344 -1.04 0.25 -20.75
N MET A 345 -0.56 1.18 -19.93
CA MET A 345 0.36 2.24 -20.38
C MET A 345 1.76 1.68 -20.63
N SER A 346 2.25 0.78 -19.78
CA SER A 346 3.55 0.14 -19.99
C SER A 346 3.56 -0.75 -21.23
N GLN A 347 2.47 -1.49 -21.49
CA GLN A 347 2.26 -2.25 -22.73
C GLN A 347 2.32 -1.34 -23.96
N TRP A 348 1.64 -0.19 -23.92
CA TRP A 348 1.64 0.77 -25.02
C TRP A 348 3.04 1.31 -25.34
N ILE A 349 3.84 1.60 -24.32
CA ILE A 349 5.23 2.03 -24.52
C ILE A 349 6.09 0.90 -25.11
N ARG A 350 6.01 -0.30 -24.55
CA ARG A 350 6.78 -1.46 -25.03
C ARG A 350 6.48 -1.75 -26.50
N TRP A 351 5.20 -1.82 -26.84
CA TRP A 351 4.75 -2.03 -28.20
C TRP A 351 5.22 -0.90 -29.12
N GLY A 352 5.09 0.35 -28.68
CA GLY A 352 5.45 1.52 -29.47
C GLY A 352 6.93 1.63 -29.80
N LEU A 353 7.79 1.28 -28.85
CA LEU A 353 9.25 1.26 -29.02
C LEU A 353 9.68 0.16 -30.03
N ASP A 354 9.15 -1.04 -29.90
CA ASP A 354 9.41 -2.17 -30.83
C ASP A 354 8.83 -1.91 -32.25
N ASN A 355 7.88 -0.97 -32.36
CA ASN A 355 7.24 -0.58 -33.62
C ASN A 355 7.81 0.69 -34.26
N ILE A 356 8.96 1.21 -33.81
CA ILE A 356 9.54 2.41 -34.40
C ILE A 356 9.85 2.19 -35.89
N GLY A 357 9.30 3.08 -36.73
CA GLY A 357 9.45 3.02 -38.17
C GLY A 357 8.46 2.10 -38.89
N ASN A 358 7.43 1.63 -38.17
CA ASN A 358 6.31 0.95 -38.79
C ASN A 358 5.45 1.94 -39.61
N ASN A 359 5.28 1.65 -40.90
CA ASN A 359 4.55 2.52 -41.82
C ASN A 359 3.03 2.28 -41.79
N THR A 360 2.55 1.23 -41.11
CA THR A 360 1.11 0.90 -41.04
C THR A 360 0.41 1.52 -39.82
N LEU A 361 1.13 2.25 -38.98
CA LEU A 361 0.56 2.94 -37.82
C LEU A 361 -0.59 3.87 -38.22
N ASP A 362 -1.58 4.00 -37.35
CA ASP A 362 -2.72 4.91 -37.55
C ASP A 362 -2.28 6.37 -37.65
N SER A 363 -3.05 7.21 -38.37
CA SER A 363 -2.73 8.63 -38.55
C SER A 363 -2.59 9.40 -37.23
N ASN A 364 -3.23 8.90 -36.17
CA ASN A 364 -3.29 9.54 -34.86
C ASN A 364 -2.28 8.95 -33.86
N SER A 365 -1.52 7.92 -34.26
CA SER A 365 -0.51 7.29 -33.41
C SER A 365 0.63 8.26 -33.08
N TRP A 366 0.97 8.38 -31.79
CA TRP A 366 2.07 9.25 -31.35
C TRP A 366 3.44 8.73 -31.81
N TRP A 367 3.61 7.40 -31.92
CA TRP A 367 4.88 6.75 -32.26
C TRP A 367 5.43 7.14 -33.64
N LYS A 368 4.59 7.69 -34.52
CA LYS A 368 5.01 8.27 -35.81
C LYS A 368 6.05 9.37 -35.68
N ASN A 369 6.08 10.08 -34.54
CA ASN A 369 7.08 11.11 -34.27
C ASN A 369 8.52 10.55 -34.23
N LEU A 370 8.68 9.25 -33.97
CA LEU A 370 9.99 8.57 -33.93
C LEU A 370 10.43 7.98 -35.28
N ASN A 371 9.64 8.12 -36.35
CA ASN A 371 9.95 7.50 -37.65
C ASN A 371 11.30 7.94 -38.24
N GLU A 372 11.78 9.14 -37.91
CA GLU A 372 13.10 9.63 -38.34
C GLU A 372 14.26 8.76 -37.80
N TYR A 373 14.06 8.12 -36.64
CA TYR A 373 15.02 7.23 -35.99
C TYR A 373 14.91 5.77 -36.47
N SER A 374 13.98 5.45 -37.39
CA SER A 374 13.85 4.10 -37.96
C SER A 374 15.15 3.60 -38.59
N ASN A 375 15.96 4.50 -39.18
CA ASN A 375 17.23 4.11 -39.82
C ASN A 375 18.35 3.82 -38.81
N SER A 376 18.24 4.25 -37.56
CA SER A 376 19.22 3.94 -36.50
C SER A 376 19.00 2.59 -35.83
N ILE A 377 17.83 1.98 -36.00
CA ILE A 377 17.46 0.69 -35.39
C ILE A 377 17.76 -0.44 -36.39
N LYS A 378 18.39 -1.52 -35.93
CA LYS A 378 18.73 -2.65 -36.81
C LYS A 378 17.48 -3.40 -37.22
N SER A 379 17.46 -4.00 -38.41
CA SER A 379 16.31 -4.78 -38.88
C SER A 379 15.99 -6.02 -38.03
N SER A 380 16.94 -6.51 -37.22
CA SER A 380 16.73 -7.62 -36.29
C SER A 380 16.12 -7.18 -34.95
N GLU A 381 16.20 -5.88 -34.64
CA GLU A 381 15.70 -5.27 -33.41
C GLU A 381 14.26 -4.80 -33.59
N LYS A 382 13.81 -4.56 -34.83
CA LYS A 382 12.44 -4.13 -35.11
C LYS A 382 11.46 -5.29 -35.03
N HIS A 383 10.32 -5.04 -34.38
CA HIS A 383 9.15 -5.92 -34.39
C HIS A 383 9.48 -7.33 -33.91
N ASN A 384 10.35 -7.42 -32.90
CA ASN A 384 10.79 -8.66 -32.28
C ASN A 384 10.06 -8.94 -30.95
N GLY A 385 9.12 -8.07 -30.55
CA GLY A 385 8.35 -8.17 -29.33
C GLY A 385 9.10 -7.73 -28.06
N LYS A 386 10.27 -7.10 -28.21
CA LYS A 386 11.11 -6.60 -27.11
C LYS A 386 11.55 -5.18 -27.37
N VAL A 387 11.84 -4.48 -26.29
CA VAL A 387 12.45 -3.16 -26.33
C VAL A 387 13.97 -3.28 -26.30
N ASP A 388 14.60 -2.91 -27.41
CA ASP A 388 16.05 -2.92 -27.57
C ASP A 388 16.71 -1.58 -27.16
N ASP A 389 18.00 -1.61 -26.81
CA ASP A 389 18.73 -0.41 -26.37
C ASP A 389 18.74 0.70 -27.44
N SER A 390 18.70 0.32 -28.74
CA SER A 390 18.65 1.27 -29.85
C SER A 390 17.32 2.03 -29.92
N GLU A 391 16.23 1.41 -29.48
CA GLU A 391 14.88 1.98 -29.47
C GLU A 391 14.70 2.91 -28.27
N ILE A 392 15.18 2.49 -27.09
CA ILE A 392 15.26 3.36 -25.90
C ILE A 392 16.07 4.61 -26.23
N LEU A 393 17.24 4.42 -26.85
CA LEU A 393 18.10 5.53 -27.26
C LEU A 393 17.42 6.44 -28.30
N ALA A 394 16.61 5.89 -29.20
CA ALA A 394 15.83 6.68 -30.15
C ALA A 394 14.82 7.59 -29.44
N LEU A 395 14.04 7.04 -28.49
CA LEU A 395 13.11 7.82 -27.69
C LEU A 395 13.83 8.87 -26.83
N GLN A 396 14.89 8.49 -26.12
CA GLN A 396 15.70 9.43 -25.31
C GLN A 396 16.22 10.60 -26.17
N ASN A 397 16.78 10.31 -27.35
CA ASN A 397 17.27 11.35 -28.25
C ASN A 397 16.16 12.26 -28.78
N HIS A 398 14.95 11.73 -29.01
CA HIS A 398 13.80 12.52 -29.41
C HIS A 398 13.37 13.47 -28.28
N LEU A 399 13.21 12.95 -27.06
CA LEU A 399 12.77 13.74 -25.89
C LEU A 399 13.80 14.80 -25.46
N ILE A 400 15.10 14.49 -25.58
CA ILE A 400 16.19 15.46 -25.30
C ILE A 400 16.36 16.45 -26.45
N GLY A 401 16.12 16.01 -27.69
CA GLY A 401 16.34 16.77 -28.91
C GLY A 401 15.48 18.02 -29.02
N SER A 402 14.22 17.96 -28.56
CA SER A 402 13.35 19.12 -28.46
C SER A 402 12.48 19.12 -27.22
N LYS A 403 12.41 20.28 -26.55
CA LYS A 403 11.54 20.50 -25.40
C LYS A 403 10.05 20.42 -25.75
N SER A 404 9.68 20.72 -27.01
CA SER A 404 8.31 20.50 -27.51
C SER A 404 7.97 19.02 -27.60
N ASP A 405 8.95 18.18 -27.91
CA ASP A 405 8.74 16.75 -28.12
C ASP A 405 8.58 16.05 -26.78
N LEU A 406 9.34 16.49 -25.77
CA LEU A 406 9.10 16.14 -24.37
C LEU A 406 7.67 16.49 -23.95
N LYS A 407 7.24 17.73 -24.15
CA LYS A 407 5.87 18.17 -23.82
C LYS A 407 4.82 17.33 -24.57
N SER A 408 5.04 17.05 -25.86
CA SER A 408 4.12 16.27 -26.69
C SER A 408 3.99 14.82 -26.22
N PHE A 409 5.11 14.17 -25.85
CA PHE A 409 5.10 12.80 -25.35
C PHE A 409 4.29 12.66 -24.08
N PHE A 410 4.55 13.50 -23.08
CA PHE A 410 3.80 13.48 -21.83
C PHE A 410 2.33 13.86 -22.06
N ALA A 411 2.07 14.95 -22.79
CA ALA A 411 0.71 15.46 -22.92
C ALA A 411 -0.21 14.62 -23.82
N ASN A 412 0.31 14.03 -24.90
CA ASN A 412 -0.50 13.27 -25.88
C ASN A 412 -0.27 11.76 -25.83
N GLY A 413 0.90 11.32 -25.38
CA GLY A 413 1.22 9.91 -25.15
C GLY A 413 0.67 9.44 -23.81
N LEU A 414 1.17 10.02 -22.72
CA LEU A 414 0.86 9.61 -21.34
C LEU A 414 -0.33 10.36 -20.71
N PHE A 415 -0.90 11.36 -21.38
CA PHE A 415 -1.95 12.22 -20.82
C PHE A 415 -1.54 12.92 -19.50
N LEU A 416 -0.27 13.30 -19.40
CA LEU A 416 0.30 14.03 -18.27
C LEU A 416 0.79 15.42 -18.68
N GLU A 417 0.57 16.41 -17.82
CA GLU A 417 1.13 17.75 -17.95
C GLU A 417 2.48 17.83 -17.23
N ILE A 418 3.54 17.58 -17.98
CA ILE A 418 4.91 17.57 -17.43
C ILE A 418 5.30 18.91 -16.76
N GLU A 419 4.71 20.01 -17.20
CA GLU A 419 4.86 21.35 -16.63
C GLU A 419 4.37 21.43 -15.19
N SER A 420 3.25 20.78 -14.92
CA SER A 420 2.61 20.71 -13.61
C SER A 420 3.42 19.87 -12.61
N ILE A 421 4.24 18.93 -13.10
CA ILE A 421 5.12 18.09 -12.28
C ILE A 421 6.49 18.74 -12.04
N ILE A 422 7.12 19.26 -13.11
CA ILE A 422 8.46 19.86 -13.04
C ILE A 422 8.40 21.27 -12.41
N GLY A 423 7.28 21.98 -12.58
CA GLY A 423 7.03 23.32 -12.05
C GLY A 423 7.36 24.47 -13.01
N VAL A 424 7.86 24.19 -14.22
CA VAL A 424 8.18 25.18 -15.26
C VAL A 424 7.95 24.58 -16.66
N ASP A 425 7.81 25.45 -17.67
CA ASP A 425 7.77 25.03 -19.07
C ASP A 425 9.08 24.30 -19.46
N PRO A 426 9.02 23.12 -20.12
CA PRO A 426 10.19 22.41 -20.65
C PRO A 426 11.17 23.29 -21.42
N VAL A 427 10.70 24.34 -22.08
CA VAL A 427 11.52 25.30 -22.83
C VAL A 427 12.46 26.10 -21.91
N GLU A 428 12.09 26.30 -20.65
CA GLU A 428 12.88 27.01 -19.64
C GLU A 428 13.90 26.10 -18.92
N LEU A 429 13.86 24.80 -19.18
CA LEU A 429 14.80 23.85 -18.60
C LEU A 429 16.21 24.03 -19.16
N GLY A 430 17.19 23.94 -18.27
CA GLY A 430 18.59 23.83 -18.61
C GLY A 430 18.95 22.45 -19.19
N PRO A 431 20.20 21.98 -18.98
CA PRO A 431 20.57 20.62 -19.32
C PRO A 431 19.61 19.63 -18.66
N THR A 432 19.07 18.72 -19.46
CA THR A 432 18.13 17.68 -19.02
C THR A 432 18.69 16.33 -19.43
N THR A 433 18.72 15.40 -18.48
CA THR A 433 18.97 13.99 -18.69
C THR A 433 17.64 13.25 -18.57
N ILE A 434 17.41 12.29 -19.47
CA ILE A 434 16.21 11.46 -19.46
C ILE A 434 16.70 10.02 -19.52
N ASP A 435 16.36 9.25 -18.50
CA ASP A 435 16.61 7.83 -18.43
C ASP A 435 15.26 7.07 -18.45
N ILE A 436 15.24 5.95 -19.16
CA ILE A 436 14.03 5.13 -19.31
C ILE A 436 14.43 3.72 -18.92
N ASN A 437 13.88 3.26 -17.80
CA ASN A 437 14.11 1.93 -17.27
C ASN A 437 12.87 1.09 -17.51
N MET A 438 13.04 -0.03 -18.20
CA MET A 438 11.95 -0.97 -18.54
C MET A 438 11.59 -1.92 -17.39
N GLY A 439 12.14 -1.73 -16.19
CA GLY A 439 11.84 -2.57 -15.03
C GLY A 439 12.39 -3.99 -15.18
N LYS A 440 11.61 -5.00 -14.78
CA LYS A 440 12.04 -6.41 -14.72
C LYS A 440 12.17 -7.08 -16.08
N SER A 441 11.31 -6.72 -17.02
CA SER A 441 11.24 -7.35 -18.34
C SER A 441 11.40 -6.30 -19.43
N ARG A 442 11.92 -6.69 -20.59
CA ARG A 442 11.95 -5.86 -21.82
C ARG A 442 11.00 -6.36 -22.89
N ALA A 443 10.38 -7.52 -22.67
CA ALA A 443 9.36 -8.04 -23.56
C ALA A 443 8.08 -7.20 -23.45
N PHE A 444 7.16 -7.42 -24.39
CA PHE A 444 5.80 -6.90 -24.30
C PHE A 444 5.09 -7.49 -23.07
N SER A 445 4.82 -6.65 -22.07
CA SER A 445 4.23 -7.00 -20.77
C SER A 445 3.58 -5.77 -20.13
N SER A 446 2.81 -5.97 -19.06
CA SER A 446 2.28 -4.89 -18.20
C SER A 446 3.25 -4.46 -17.10
N GLU A 447 4.49 -4.97 -17.07
CA GLU A 447 5.47 -4.64 -16.04
C GLU A 447 5.82 -3.16 -16.00
N GLU A 448 6.08 -2.66 -14.79
CA GLU A 448 6.46 -1.30 -14.45
C GLU A 448 7.57 -0.74 -15.36
N ILE A 449 7.39 0.52 -15.76
CA ILE A 449 8.37 1.35 -16.45
C ILE A 449 8.63 2.59 -15.61
N ILE A 450 9.89 2.96 -15.47
CA ILE A 450 10.33 4.15 -14.74
C ILE A 450 10.99 5.12 -15.72
N ILE A 451 10.41 6.31 -15.85
CA ILE A 451 11.02 7.42 -16.60
C ILE A 451 11.59 8.41 -15.60
N THR A 452 12.92 8.57 -15.60
CA THR A 452 13.62 9.53 -14.74
C THR A 452 14.07 10.74 -15.54
N ILE A 453 13.66 11.94 -15.11
CA ILE A 453 14.04 13.21 -15.71
C ILE A 453 14.83 14.01 -14.68
N GLU A 454 16.13 14.21 -14.92
CA GLU A 454 16.92 15.15 -14.12
C GLU A 454 17.07 16.45 -14.89
N SER A 455 16.75 17.56 -14.24
CA SER A 455 16.77 18.88 -14.86
C SER A 455 17.18 19.95 -13.86
N SER A 456 17.51 21.12 -14.39
CA SER A 456 17.74 22.30 -13.56
C SER A 456 17.21 23.55 -14.25
N TYR A 457 16.67 24.47 -13.47
CA TYR A 457 16.14 25.75 -13.97
C TYR A 457 16.39 26.89 -12.98
N ARG A 458 16.37 28.10 -13.51
CA ARG A 458 16.62 29.32 -12.74
C ARG A 458 15.31 29.84 -12.16
N VAL A 459 15.40 30.39 -10.95
CA VAL A 459 14.27 30.93 -10.20
C VAL A 459 14.56 32.38 -9.84
N GLU A 460 13.55 33.25 -9.95
CA GLU A 460 13.62 34.64 -9.52
C GLU A 460 13.18 34.78 -8.05
N GLU A 461 13.94 35.56 -7.26
CA GLU A 461 13.62 35.80 -5.84
C GLU A 461 12.34 36.63 -5.69
N GLY A 462 11.48 36.27 -4.72
CA GLY A 462 10.26 37.00 -4.41
C GLY A 462 9.11 36.79 -5.39
N GLN A 463 9.25 35.93 -6.40
CA GLN A 463 8.16 35.48 -7.26
C GLN A 463 7.60 34.15 -6.80
N ARG A 464 6.31 33.90 -7.05
CA ARG A 464 5.69 32.60 -6.83
C ARG A 464 6.27 31.58 -7.80
N GLN A 465 6.62 30.42 -7.28
CA GLN A 465 7.16 29.30 -8.02
C GLN A 465 6.26 28.10 -7.82
N LEU A 466 5.95 27.41 -8.90
CA LEU A 466 5.14 26.20 -8.86
C LEU A 466 5.99 25.04 -8.30
N LEU A 467 5.49 24.39 -7.26
CA LEU A 467 6.03 23.14 -6.77
C LEU A 467 5.38 21.99 -7.54
N VAL A 468 4.05 21.90 -7.48
CA VAL A 468 3.25 20.93 -8.23
C VAL A 468 1.84 21.48 -8.39
N GLU A 469 1.17 21.12 -9.47
CA GLU A 469 -0.29 21.27 -9.60
C GLU A 469 -0.86 20.04 -10.31
N ASN A 470 -2.19 20.02 -10.48
CA ASN A 470 -2.85 18.95 -11.22
C ASN A 470 -2.12 18.67 -12.54
N PHE A 471 -1.65 17.43 -12.67
CA PHE A 471 -0.82 16.97 -13.77
C PHE A 471 -1.53 15.93 -14.64
N VAL A 472 -2.69 15.41 -14.25
CA VAL A 472 -3.45 14.49 -15.08
C VAL A 472 -4.37 15.29 -15.99
N ARG A 473 -4.29 15.03 -17.29
CA ARG A 473 -5.11 15.76 -18.26
C ARG A 473 -6.56 15.26 -18.22
N PRO A 474 -7.56 16.16 -18.20
CA PRO A 474 -8.95 15.77 -18.30
C PRO A 474 -9.20 14.99 -19.60
N SER A 475 -9.78 13.79 -19.47
CA SER A 475 -10.10 12.91 -20.60
C SER A 475 -11.45 12.24 -20.37
N ALA A 476 -12.14 11.90 -21.46
CA ALA A 476 -13.36 11.08 -21.39
C ALA A 476 -13.06 9.62 -21.04
N GLU A 477 -11.83 9.18 -21.29
CA GLU A 477 -11.31 7.85 -20.99
C GLU A 477 -10.45 7.91 -19.73
N LYS A 478 -10.62 6.94 -18.82
CA LYS A 478 -9.78 6.78 -17.64
C LYS A 478 -8.50 6.02 -18.01
N TYR A 479 -7.38 6.74 -18.08
CA TYR A 479 -6.06 6.15 -18.33
C TYR A 479 -5.40 5.63 -17.05
N TRP A 480 -5.60 6.34 -15.93
CA TRP A 480 -5.01 6.05 -14.64
C TRP A 480 -6.09 5.63 -13.65
N THR A 481 -5.87 4.53 -12.92
CA THR A 481 -6.80 4.05 -11.88
C THR A 481 -6.38 4.48 -10.49
N GLU A 482 -5.07 4.43 -10.22
CA GLU A 482 -4.49 4.86 -8.95
C GLU A 482 -3.38 5.86 -9.23
N ILE A 483 -3.37 6.95 -8.48
CA ILE A 483 -2.41 8.04 -8.65
C ILE A 483 -1.80 8.36 -7.29
N SER A 484 -0.50 8.17 -7.17
CA SER A 484 0.30 8.51 -6.00
C SER A 484 1.26 9.65 -6.30
N LEU A 485 1.49 10.50 -5.31
CA LEU A 485 2.40 11.63 -5.42
C LEU A 485 3.27 11.74 -4.17
N LEU A 486 4.58 11.69 -4.38
CA LEU A 486 5.58 11.98 -3.36
C LEU A 486 6.52 13.09 -3.83
N ILE A 487 6.56 14.20 -3.10
CA ILE A 487 7.47 15.31 -3.39
C ILE A 487 8.31 15.61 -2.16
N GLY A 488 9.62 15.66 -2.35
CA GLY A 488 10.58 16.17 -1.40
C GLY A 488 11.39 17.33 -1.99
N MET A 489 11.29 18.52 -1.40
CA MET A 489 12.20 19.63 -1.75
C MET A 489 13.03 20.07 -0.55
N LYS A 490 14.34 20.16 -0.75
CA LYS A 490 15.33 20.51 0.27
C LYS A 490 16.05 21.81 -0.09
N THR A 491 16.33 22.65 0.89
CA THR A 491 17.15 23.85 0.69
C THR A 491 18.58 23.69 1.19
N ASN A 492 19.43 24.67 0.87
CA ASN A 492 20.75 24.78 1.49
C ASN A 492 20.69 25.64 2.77
N MET A 493 21.82 25.75 3.47
CA MET A 493 21.92 26.48 4.74
C MET A 493 21.54 27.97 4.64
N LEU A 494 21.72 28.56 3.46
CA LEU A 494 21.59 30.00 3.21
C LEU A 494 20.37 30.35 2.34
N THR A 495 19.52 29.37 2.03
CA THR A 495 18.31 29.54 1.22
C THR A 495 17.10 28.99 1.97
N GLY A 496 16.05 29.79 2.10
CA GLY A 496 14.76 29.36 2.64
C GLY A 496 13.74 29.19 1.52
N LEU A 497 12.71 28.38 1.74
CA LEU A 497 11.57 28.20 0.83
C LEU A 497 10.60 29.38 0.92
N GLY A 498 10.54 30.05 2.07
CA GLY A 498 9.67 31.21 2.31
C GLY A 498 8.23 30.80 2.60
N ASP A 499 7.27 31.52 2.01
CA ASP A 499 5.85 31.24 2.20
C ASP A 499 5.40 30.13 1.23
N ILE A 500 4.61 29.18 1.74
CA ILE A 500 4.02 28.08 0.96
C ILE A 500 2.52 28.33 0.86
N TYR A 501 1.99 28.16 -0.35
CA TYR A 501 0.58 28.20 -0.65
C TYR A 501 0.18 26.82 -1.15
N ALA A 502 -0.80 26.20 -0.49
CA ALA A 502 -1.32 24.90 -0.89
C ALA A 502 -2.84 25.00 -0.98
N ASP A 503 -3.39 24.40 -2.03
CA ASP A 503 -4.82 24.30 -2.29
C ASP A 503 -5.20 22.83 -2.44
N GLU A 504 -6.25 22.40 -1.73
CA GLU A 504 -6.78 21.03 -1.62
C GLU A 504 -5.80 19.91 -1.16
N MET A 505 -4.49 20.15 -1.12
CA MET A 505 -3.47 19.17 -0.75
C MET A 505 -2.66 19.61 0.49
N ASN A 506 -2.39 18.67 1.39
CA ASN A 506 -1.62 18.93 2.61
C ASN A 506 -0.11 18.87 2.36
N TYR A 507 0.66 19.61 3.16
CA TYR A 507 2.14 19.57 3.11
C TYR A 507 2.73 19.57 4.52
N GLU A 508 3.88 18.92 4.67
CA GLU A 508 4.72 19.02 5.85
C GLU A 508 5.95 19.90 5.56
N LEU A 509 6.14 20.96 6.35
CA LEU A 509 7.37 21.76 6.31
C LEU A 509 8.16 21.58 7.60
N ARG A 510 9.44 21.23 7.48
CA ARG A 510 10.38 21.15 8.60
C ARG A 510 11.60 22.02 8.34
N ARG A 511 11.97 22.83 9.33
CA ARG A 511 13.15 23.69 9.25
C ARG A 511 14.20 23.25 10.26
N TRP A 512 15.34 22.83 9.72
CA TRP A 512 16.55 22.52 10.47
C TRP A 512 17.48 23.75 10.49
N ILE A 513 18.57 23.70 11.24
CA ILE A 513 19.54 24.81 11.27
C ILE A 513 20.28 24.93 9.91
N ILE A 514 20.38 23.82 9.18
CA ILE A 514 21.19 23.72 7.96
C ILE A 514 20.38 23.58 6.67
N MET A 515 19.06 23.35 6.75
CA MET A 515 18.18 23.19 5.60
C MET A 515 16.71 23.32 5.99
N GLU A 516 15.86 23.63 5.02
CA GLU A 516 14.42 23.40 5.07
C GLU A 516 14.08 22.18 4.20
N VAL A 517 13.07 21.43 4.62
CA VAL A 517 12.53 20.28 3.90
C VAL A 517 11.02 20.43 3.86
N ILE A 518 10.47 20.50 2.65
CA ILE A 518 9.04 20.35 2.40
C ILE A 518 8.79 18.95 1.84
N THR A 519 7.78 18.28 2.39
CA THR A 519 7.30 16.98 1.93
C THR A 519 5.81 17.09 1.63
N VAL A 520 5.42 16.58 0.46
CA VAL A 520 4.02 16.41 0.05
C VAL A 520 3.87 14.94 -0.25
N GLU A 521 2.91 14.29 0.38
CA GLU A 521 2.61 12.87 0.19
C GLU A 521 1.11 12.73 0.13
N ASP A 522 0.61 12.15 -0.95
CA ASP A 522 -0.79 11.83 -1.14
C ASP A 522 -0.92 10.54 -1.96
N LYS A 523 -1.91 9.73 -1.62
CA LYS A 523 -2.19 8.44 -2.24
C LYS A 523 -3.63 8.43 -2.71
N ASP A 524 -3.89 7.75 -3.81
CA ASP A 524 -5.22 7.62 -4.41
C ASP A 524 -5.85 8.98 -4.77
N ILE A 525 -5.05 9.85 -5.39
CA ILE A 525 -5.51 11.15 -5.90
C ILE A 525 -6.55 10.91 -7.00
N ASP A 526 -7.76 11.41 -6.81
CA ASP A 526 -8.76 11.39 -7.89
C ASP A 526 -8.30 12.30 -9.04
N SER A 527 -8.31 11.77 -10.26
CA SER A 527 -7.98 12.46 -11.50
C SER A 527 -8.74 13.78 -11.73
N ASP A 528 -9.91 13.94 -11.11
CA ASP A 528 -10.72 15.16 -11.20
C ASP A 528 -10.37 16.21 -10.13
N THR A 529 -9.44 15.90 -9.21
CA THR A 529 -9.04 16.80 -8.13
C THR A 529 -8.17 17.94 -8.65
N GLU A 530 -8.62 19.18 -8.46
CA GLU A 530 -7.79 20.35 -8.72
C GLU A 530 -6.98 20.70 -7.47
N PHE A 531 -5.67 20.45 -7.50
CA PHE A 531 -4.75 20.84 -6.43
C PHE A 531 -3.59 21.68 -6.97
N ARG A 532 -3.00 22.51 -6.10
CA ARG A 532 -1.85 23.35 -6.44
C ARG A 532 -1.04 23.71 -5.22
N ILE A 533 0.28 23.55 -5.34
CA ILE A 533 1.25 23.94 -4.32
C ILE A 533 2.31 24.86 -4.93
N GLU A 534 2.48 26.03 -4.33
CA GLU A 534 3.45 27.04 -4.70
C GLU A 534 4.32 27.44 -3.52
N PHE A 535 5.53 27.90 -3.79
CA PHE A 535 6.40 28.52 -2.80
C PHE A 535 6.93 29.87 -3.29
N VAL A 536 7.23 30.78 -2.35
CA VAL A 536 7.77 32.10 -2.65
C VAL A 536 9.14 32.25 -1.99
N PRO A 537 10.24 32.09 -2.76
CA PRO A 537 11.58 32.29 -2.23
C PRO A 537 11.74 33.67 -1.58
N PRO A 538 12.34 33.75 -0.38
CA PRO A 538 12.53 35.01 0.32
C PRO A 538 13.54 35.89 -0.43
N ASN A 539 13.25 37.18 -0.50
CA ASN A 539 14.11 38.21 -1.10
C ASN A 539 15.32 38.62 -0.22
N SER A 540 15.59 37.87 0.85
CA SER A 540 16.65 38.20 1.81
C SER A 540 17.21 36.94 2.47
N PHE A 541 18.55 36.85 2.50
CA PHE A 541 19.27 35.79 3.21
C PHE A 541 19.02 35.76 4.73
N LEU A 542 18.45 36.83 5.32
CA LEU A 542 18.06 36.87 6.74
C LEU A 542 17.00 35.82 7.08
N PHE A 543 16.20 35.42 6.10
CA PHE A 543 15.17 34.39 6.24
C PHE A 543 15.68 32.99 5.90
N SER A 544 16.99 32.83 5.68
CA SER A 544 17.59 31.51 5.52
C SER A 544 17.63 30.74 6.85
N PRO A 545 17.67 29.40 6.79
CA PRO A 545 17.69 28.57 7.99
C PRO A 545 18.87 28.91 8.93
N LEU A 546 20.09 28.98 8.40
CA LEU A 546 21.26 29.22 9.23
C LEU A 546 21.27 30.63 9.84
N VAL A 547 21.00 31.66 9.03
CA VAL A 547 21.14 33.06 9.48
C VAL A 547 20.08 33.40 10.51
N SER A 548 18.84 32.98 10.28
CA SER A 548 17.75 33.16 11.23
C SER A 548 17.97 32.40 12.55
N ALA A 549 18.52 31.18 12.51
CA ALA A 549 18.90 30.43 13.70
C ALA A 549 20.00 31.17 14.49
N MET A 550 21.04 31.66 13.80
CA MET A 550 22.10 32.46 14.40
C MET A 550 21.57 33.74 15.04
N MET A 551 20.67 34.46 14.35
CA MET A 551 20.02 35.66 14.87
C MET A 551 19.18 35.35 16.10
N SER A 552 18.45 34.24 16.08
CA SER A 552 17.60 33.79 17.20
C SER A 552 18.44 33.49 18.43
N VAL A 553 19.54 32.74 18.28
CA VAL A 553 20.49 32.45 19.37
C VAL A 553 21.14 33.72 19.89
N LEU A 554 21.58 34.62 19.01
CA LEU A 554 22.20 35.88 19.38
C LEU A 554 21.24 36.76 20.19
N ALA A 555 19.99 36.89 19.75
CA ALA A 555 18.98 37.67 20.43
C ALA A 555 18.60 37.08 21.81
N LEU A 556 18.47 35.75 21.92
CA LEU A 556 18.29 35.08 23.22
C LEU A 556 19.51 35.27 24.15
N SER A 557 20.74 35.27 23.61
CA SER A 557 21.95 35.52 24.39
C SER A 557 22.02 36.96 24.91
N ILE A 558 21.58 37.94 24.12
CA ILE A 558 21.46 39.34 24.54
C ILE A 558 20.41 39.46 25.64
N SER A 559 19.25 38.81 25.47
CA SER A 559 18.18 38.75 26.46
C SER A 559 18.69 38.19 27.79
N LEU A 560 19.47 37.10 27.74
CA LEU A 560 20.13 36.51 28.90
C LEU A 560 21.15 37.46 29.56
N MET A 561 21.99 38.13 28.77
CA MET A 561 22.97 39.09 29.29
C MET A 561 22.29 40.26 30.01
N ILE A 562 21.23 40.83 29.42
CA ILE A 562 20.43 41.91 30.02
C ILE A 562 19.75 41.40 31.30
N GLY A 563 19.13 40.23 31.24
CA GLY A 563 18.47 39.61 32.39
C GLY A 563 19.42 39.40 33.57
N LEU A 564 20.63 38.86 33.31
CA LEU A 564 21.66 38.67 34.34
C LEU A 564 22.22 40.00 34.87
N ALA A 565 22.40 41.00 34.01
CA ALA A 565 22.91 42.31 34.41
C ALA A 565 21.93 43.03 35.35
N LEU A 566 20.63 43.02 35.04
CA LEU A 566 19.58 43.68 35.83
C LEU A 566 19.24 42.93 37.12
N THR A 567 19.39 41.60 37.13
CA THR A 567 19.12 40.76 38.32
C THR A 567 20.34 40.55 39.23
N LYS A 568 21.45 41.28 39.06
CA LYS A 568 22.65 41.17 39.93
C LYS A 568 22.36 41.26 41.44
N ARG A 569 21.33 42.03 41.84
CA ARG A 569 20.90 42.22 43.24
C ARG A 569 19.47 41.72 43.53
N ARG A 570 18.88 40.93 42.62
CA ARG A 570 17.49 40.45 42.68
C ARG A 570 17.39 38.95 42.37
N ALA A 571 16.22 38.34 42.48
CA ALA A 571 15.99 36.95 42.07
C ALA A 571 16.19 36.78 40.55
N ARG A 572 16.96 35.76 40.15
CA ARG A 572 17.21 35.41 38.73
C ARG A 572 16.20 34.43 38.16
N VAL A 573 15.49 33.69 39.02
CA VAL A 573 14.60 32.59 38.61
C VAL A 573 13.51 33.04 37.64
N PRO A 574 12.75 34.12 37.89
CA PRO A 574 11.65 34.51 36.99
C PRO A 574 12.14 34.87 35.58
N THR A 575 13.25 35.60 35.47
CA THR A 575 13.85 35.99 34.18
C THR A 575 14.43 34.80 33.42
N MET A 576 14.97 33.79 34.12
CA MET A 576 15.49 32.59 33.48
C MET A 576 14.35 31.71 32.93
N ILE A 577 13.27 31.56 33.69
CA ILE A 577 12.09 30.81 33.24
C ILE A 577 11.49 31.45 31.99
N THR A 578 11.38 32.78 31.93
CA THR A 578 10.81 33.46 30.75
C THR A 578 11.65 33.26 29.50
N ILE A 579 12.98 33.31 29.62
CA ILE A 579 13.88 33.05 28.48
C ILE A 579 13.78 31.58 28.05
N LEU A 580 13.70 30.65 29.01
CA LEU A 580 13.58 29.23 28.71
C LEU A 580 12.24 28.90 28.01
N VAL A 581 11.13 29.45 28.50
CA VAL A 581 9.80 29.22 27.91
C VAL A 581 9.72 29.83 26.51
N LEU A 582 10.11 31.11 26.34
CA LEU A 582 10.08 31.76 25.03
C LEU A 582 11.10 31.19 24.06
N GLY A 583 12.28 30.77 24.55
CA GLY A 583 13.29 30.10 23.74
C GLY A 583 12.84 28.72 23.28
N SER A 584 12.20 27.94 24.16
CA SER A 584 11.60 26.64 23.79
C SER A 584 10.47 26.83 22.78
N LEU A 585 9.59 27.81 22.98
CA LEU A 585 8.52 28.12 22.05
C LEU A 585 9.06 28.56 20.69
N ALA A 586 10.05 29.45 20.67
CA ALA A 586 10.71 29.89 19.44
C ALA A 586 11.39 28.73 18.71
N PHE A 587 12.03 27.81 19.45
CA PHE A 587 12.63 26.60 18.87
C PHE A 587 11.58 25.67 18.27
N SER A 588 10.48 25.40 18.99
CA SER A 588 9.39 24.55 18.47
C SER A 588 8.77 25.13 17.20
N ILE A 589 8.47 26.43 17.19
CA ILE A 589 7.90 27.12 16.03
C ILE A 589 8.91 27.19 14.88
N TYR A 590 10.18 27.43 15.17
CA TYR A 590 11.26 27.37 14.18
C TYR A 590 11.29 25.99 13.53
N TRP A 591 11.30 24.91 14.33
CA TRP A 591 11.35 23.54 13.86
C TRP A 591 10.18 23.16 12.95
N MET A 592 8.96 23.58 13.33
CA MET A 592 7.73 23.36 12.56
C MET A 592 7.68 24.18 11.25
N GLY A 593 8.75 24.89 10.89
CA GLY A 593 8.82 25.59 9.60
C GLY A 593 7.96 26.85 9.49
N LEU A 594 7.33 27.32 10.58
CA LEU A 594 6.45 28.49 10.56
C LEU A 594 7.15 29.75 10.02
N PRO A 595 6.40 30.74 9.48
CA PRO A 595 6.96 31.95 8.89
C PRO A 595 7.99 32.64 9.80
N MET A 596 9.14 33.01 9.24
CA MET A 596 10.29 33.55 9.98
C MET A 596 9.97 34.82 10.77
N GLN A 597 9.02 35.62 10.29
CA GLN A 597 8.53 36.82 10.94
C GLN A 597 7.96 36.50 12.33
N ILE A 598 7.27 35.36 12.47
CA ILE A 598 6.72 34.88 13.74
C ILE A 598 7.85 34.48 14.69
N VAL A 599 8.82 33.70 14.21
CA VAL A 599 9.97 33.23 15.01
C VAL A 599 10.77 34.42 15.56
N LEU A 600 11.18 35.35 14.68
CA LEU A 600 11.93 36.54 15.07
C LEU A 600 11.09 37.49 15.96
N GLY A 601 9.77 37.53 15.76
CA GLY A 601 8.83 38.23 16.63
C GLY A 601 8.84 37.71 18.08
N ILE A 602 8.81 36.39 18.26
CA ILE A 602 8.85 35.76 19.60
C ILE A 602 10.20 36.01 20.27
N VAL A 603 11.28 35.84 19.52
CA VAL A 603 12.64 36.06 20.05
C VAL A 603 12.85 37.53 20.44
N SER A 604 12.41 38.48 19.63
CA SER A 604 12.51 39.91 19.97
C SER A 604 11.63 40.28 21.18
N THR A 605 10.44 39.69 21.29
CA THR A 605 9.55 39.85 22.46
C THR A 605 10.21 39.37 23.75
N SER A 606 11.06 38.33 23.69
CA SER A 606 11.82 37.87 24.85
C SER A 606 12.75 38.95 25.41
N ILE A 607 13.41 39.74 24.55
CA ILE A 607 14.28 40.84 24.98
C ILE A 607 13.46 41.91 25.70
N LEU A 608 12.28 42.24 25.17
CA LEU A 608 11.40 43.27 25.73
C LEU A 608 10.81 42.85 27.08
N LEU A 609 10.35 41.61 27.22
CA LEU A 609 9.72 41.11 28.45
C LEU A 609 10.71 40.88 29.60
N VAL A 610 11.98 40.59 29.30
CA VAL A 610 13.00 40.44 30.34
C VAL A 610 13.20 41.73 31.14
N PHE A 611 13.03 42.91 30.52
CA PHE A 611 13.18 44.20 31.20
C PHE A 611 12.20 44.42 32.37
N PRO A 612 10.86 44.45 32.18
CA PRO A 612 9.91 44.66 33.28
C PRO A 612 9.95 43.51 34.30
N ILE A 613 10.14 42.27 33.86
CA ILE A 613 10.18 41.10 34.77
C ILE A 613 11.41 41.16 35.68
N SER A 614 12.57 41.59 35.15
CA SER A 614 13.77 41.82 35.96
C SER A 614 13.60 42.98 36.96
N LEU A 615 12.77 43.98 36.65
CA LEU A 615 12.48 45.13 37.51
C LEU A 615 11.51 44.80 38.65
N VAL A 616 10.55 43.90 38.42
CA VAL A 616 9.54 43.47 39.41
C VAL A 616 10.08 42.35 40.31
N SER A 617 11.12 41.64 39.87
CA SER A 617 11.81 40.58 40.61
C SER A 617 12.18 41.00 42.06
N PRO A 618 11.91 40.15 43.08
CA PRO A 618 12.17 40.49 44.48
C PRO A 618 13.67 40.71 44.73
N SER A 619 14.00 41.73 45.53
CA SER A 619 15.38 42.00 45.94
C SER A 619 15.91 40.90 46.85
N SER A 620 17.23 40.68 46.86
CA SER A 620 17.88 39.71 47.76
C SER A 620 17.49 39.91 49.23
N GLY A 621 17.33 41.16 49.68
CA GLY A 621 16.88 41.48 51.04
C GLY A 621 15.41 41.13 51.31
N THR A 622 14.54 41.19 50.30
CA THR A 622 13.15 40.73 50.41
C THR A 622 13.08 39.20 50.48
N ILE A 623 13.90 38.51 49.69
CA ILE A 623 14.00 37.04 49.72
C ILE A 623 14.51 36.56 51.08
N GLU A 624 15.50 37.24 51.66
CA GLU A 624 16.02 36.93 52.99
C GLU A 624 14.98 37.16 54.10
N LYS A 625 14.18 38.22 53.99
CA LYS A 625 13.04 38.49 54.90
C LYS A 625 11.92 37.45 54.77
N ILE A 626 11.65 36.97 53.56
CA ILE A 626 10.65 35.91 53.30
C ILE A 626 11.15 34.56 53.84
N SER A 627 12.42 34.21 53.58
CA SER A 627 13.06 33.00 54.12
C SER A 627 13.08 32.99 55.66
N LYS A 628 13.43 34.12 56.29
CA LYS A 628 13.37 34.29 57.76
C LYS A 628 11.94 34.27 58.34
N LYS A 629 10.91 34.53 57.53
CA LYS A 629 9.50 34.42 57.95
C LYS A 629 8.96 33.00 57.83
N ILE A 630 9.46 32.20 56.89
CA ILE A 630 9.01 30.81 56.66
C ILE A 630 9.66 29.84 57.65
N GLY A 631 10.93 30.06 58.02
CA GLY A 631 11.56 29.37 59.15
C GLY A 631 11.24 30.08 60.46
N GLY A 632 10.18 29.65 61.16
CA GLY A 632 9.74 30.21 62.45
C GLY A 632 10.86 30.39 63.51
N PRO A 633 10.55 31.03 64.65
CA PRO A 633 11.55 31.31 65.68
C PRO A 633 12.21 30.02 66.17
N HIS A 634 13.52 30.06 66.45
CA HIS A 634 14.26 28.91 66.96
C HIS A 634 14.58 29.09 68.45
N VAL A 635 14.47 28.02 69.22
CA VAL A 635 14.83 27.99 70.65
C VAL A 635 15.96 27.00 70.87
N LYS A 636 17.02 27.41 71.57
CA LYS A 636 18.12 26.54 71.97
C LYS A 636 17.71 25.66 73.15
N CYS A 637 17.94 24.36 73.05
CA CYS A 637 17.70 23.43 74.14
C CYS A 637 18.67 23.70 75.30
N PRO A 638 18.19 23.91 76.54
CA PRO A 638 19.09 24.10 77.70
C PRO A 638 19.94 22.87 78.01
N SER A 639 19.47 21.67 77.67
CA SER A 639 20.14 20.40 78.01
C SER A 639 21.27 20.03 77.05
N CYS A 640 21.13 20.32 75.74
CA CYS A 640 22.13 19.93 74.73
C CYS A 640 22.62 21.09 73.83
N GLY A 641 22.08 22.30 74.00
CA GLY A 641 22.46 23.48 73.21
C GLY A 641 21.94 23.52 71.77
N LYS A 642 21.29 22.45 71.28
CA LYS A 642 20.78 22.36 69.91
C LYS A 642 19.62 23.33 69.64
N SER A 643 19.63 23.97 68.48
CA SER A 643 18.59 24.89 68.02
C SER A 643 17.39 24.12 67.46
N ASN A 644 16.20 24.31 68.03
CA ASN A 644 14.97 23.64 67.60
C ASN A 644 13.98 24.66 67.02
N LEU A 645 13.35 24.32 65.89
CA LEU A 645 12.38 25.17 65.19
C LEU A 645 11.02 25.15 65.92
N VAL A 646 10.48 26.33 66.25
CA VAL A 646 9.15 26.46 66.88
C VAL A 646 8.09 26.54 65.79
N GLN A 647 7.32 25.46 65.62
CA GLN A 647 6.31 25.32 64.56
C GLN A 647 4.93 25.93 64.90
N SER A 648 4.67 26.27 66.17
CA SER A 648 3.36 26.77 66.63
C SER A 648 3.45 28.07 67.40
N ASN A 649 2.48 28.96 67.20
CA ASN A 649 2.32 30.23 67.91
C ASN A 649 1.43 30.12 69.16
N VAL A 650 0.86 28.94 69.45
CA VAL A 650 0.06 28.71 70.67
C VAL A 650 1.00 28.55 71.86
N ARG A 651 0.69 29.20 72.98
CA ARG A 651 1.47 29.15 74.24
C ARG A 651 0.56 28.72 75.40
N PRO A 652 1.04 27.91 76.36
CA PRO A 652 2.38 27.32 76.43
C PRO A 652 2.57 26.17 75.42
N LEU A 653 3.68 26.18 74.68
CA LEU A 653 4.02 25.11 73.73
C LEU A 653 4.97 24.13 74.40
N ARG A 654 4.70 22.82 74.26
CA ARG A 654 5.63 21.77 74.67
C ARG A 654 6.08 21.02 73.42
N MET A 655 7.38 20.99 73.16
CA MET A 655 7.96 20.26 72.04
C MET A 655 9.20 19.50 72.50
N PRO A 656 9.42 18.25 72.04
CA PRO A 656 10.66 17.54 72.31
C PRO A 656 11.83 18.18 71.54
N CYS A 657 13.00 18.23 72.17
CA CYS A 657 14.23 18.57 71.47
C CYS A 657 14.64 17.43 70.53
N SER A 658 15.01 17.74 69.29
CA SER A 658 15.35 16.77 68.24
C SER A 658 16.56 15.87 68.55
N GLU A 659 17.43 16.27 69.47
CA GLU A 659 18.70 15.55 69.74
C GLU A 659 18.73 14.85 71.10
N CYS A 660 18.12 15.44 72.14
CA CYS A 660 18.14 14.86 73.49
C CYS A 660 16.75 14.50 74.02
N ASN A 661 15.68 14.65 73.23
CA ASN A 661 14.30 14.38 73.58
C ASN A 661 13.78 15.06 74.86
N SER A 662 14.51 16.04 75.41
CA SER A 662 14.03 16.83 76.54
C SER A 662 12.84 17.70 76.09
N ILE A 663 11.80 17.76 76.92
CA ILE A 663 10.60 18.54 76.61
C ILE A 663 10.90 20.02 76.85
N LEU A 664 10.99 20.79 75.76
CA LEU A 664 11.10 22.24 75.80
C LEU A 664 9.71 22.82 76.03
N ARG A 665 9.54 23.51 77.16
CA ARG A 665 8.34 24.29 77.47
C ARG A 665 8.62 25.75 77.12
N ILE A 666 7.90 26.26 76.12
CA ILE A 666 7.97 27.65 75.68
C ILE A 666 6.75 28.36 76.26
N GLU A 667 6.99 29.23 77.22
CA GLU A 667 5.97 30.10 77.82
C GLU A 667 5.80 31.38 76.98
N ALA A 668 4.77 32.17 77.31
CA ALA A 668 4.36 33.35 76.53
C ALA A 668 5.48 34.37 76.33
#